data_AF-G8PH34-F1
#
_entry.id   AF-G8PH34-F1
#
_cell.length_a   1.000
_cell.length_b   1.000
_cell.length_c   1.000
_cell.angle_alpha   90.00
_cell.angle_beta   90.00
_cell.angle_gamma   90.00
#
_symmetry.space_group_name_H-M   'P 1'
#
loop_
_entity.id
_entity.type
_entity.pdbx_description
1 polymer ?
#
loop_
_entity_poly.entity_id
_entity_poly.type
_entity_poly.pdbx_seq_one_letter_code
_entity_poly.pdbx_strand_id
1 'polypeptide(L)'
;MLVDDFDFDLPPENIALRPAVPRDSSRLLVVRPDGEQLLTDDQVLSLPDLLEPGDALVFNDTKVIPAQLLGFRTRDGVTAKVGVTLHQRASAKEWRAFVRPAKKLKVGDTVRFAFDEESKDAAELSAVVTEKSESGDILFEFDRSAGDLDAAIAQVGHIPLPPYIAAKRAEDDQDRKDYQTIYAKHEGAVAAPTAGLHFTDRLFAALEERGVEKHFVTLHVGAGTFLPVKADKTEDHKMHFEYGEISEETVAALNAVRARGNKIVSVGTTSLRILESAVTDEGIINPISQSTDIFITPGYQFKAIDALMTNFHLPRSTLFMLVSALSGMEEMRAAYEHAISSGYRFYSYGDSSLLFKKALKMTETTIDTQQDAKPFSFKLLKTDGMARRGEITTPHGKVRTPAFMPVGTQATVKAMYPQQVRDLGADVVLGNTYHLMLRPTAERIAKLGGLHKFMGWDHTILTDSGGFQVMSLSGLRKMTEEGVTFSSHHDGSKHFMSPERSVEVQGLLGSDIQMQLDECIALPAERDEVERAMQLSLRWAERSRAQFEKMGGPQKGQGLYGIVQGGDVPDLRIESAQRLGELPMEGYSVGGLAVGEPQAVMLKMLEITTPAMPKDKPRYLMGVGTPEDILESVARGIDQFDCVMPTRAGRHGLAYTRFGKVNLKNARHAEDPRPLDELSNCEATSKYSRAYLHHLVRVNEGLAAMLLTWNNLAYYQYLMQGIRDAIDEGRFEEFRQKTKEDWARGDIEPYVWS
;
A
#
# COMPACT_ATOMS: atom_id res chain seq x y z
N MET A 1 -2.58 9.70 2.97
CA MET A 1 -3.46 9.87 4.15
C MET A 1 -3.53 11.35 4.47
N LEU A 2 -4.62 11.82 5.08
CA LEU A 2 -4.72 13.21 5.51
C LEU A 2 -3.95 13.37 6.83
N VAL A 3 -3.27 14.50 7.03
CA VAL A 3 -2.57 14.75 8.32
C VAL A 3 -3.57 14.85 9.48
N ASP A 4 -4.81 15.25 9.19
CA ASP A 4 -5.91 15.33 10.15
C ASP A 4 -6.37 13.95 10.65
N ASP A 5 -6.05 12.87 9.94
CA ASP A 5 -6.29 11.51 10.44
C ASP A 5 -5.50 11.23 11.74
N PHE A 6 -4.41 11.98 11.97
CA PHE A 6 -3.47 11.85 13.08
C PHE A 6 -3.65 12.93 14.15
N ASP A 7 -4.80 13.60 14.16
CA ASP A 7 -5.12 14.60 15.17
C ASP A 7 -5.83 13.99 16.40
N PHE A 8 -5.60 14.58 17.57
CA PHE A 8 -6.28 14.25 18.82
C PHE A 8 -6.13 15.40 19.83
N ASP A 9 -7.11 15.54 20.71
CA ASP A 9 -7.08 16.56 21.77
C ASP A 9 -6.24 16.08 22.95
N LEU A 10 -5.25 16.87 23.36
CA LEU A 10 -4.38 16.57 24.51
C LEU A 10 -4.56 17.63 25.59
N PRO A 11 -5.09 17.26 26.77
CA PRO A 11 -5.21 18.20 27.89
C PRO A 11 -3.83 18.70 28.36
N PRO A 12 -3.66 20.01 28.63
CA PRO A 12 -2.38 20.58 29.05
C PRO A 12 -1.79 19.93 30.32
N GLU A 13 -2.62 19.42 31.21
CA GLU A 13 -2.24 18.73 32.45
C GLU A 13 -1.54 17.39 32.22
N ASN A 14 -1.75 16.75 31.05
CA ASN A 14 -1.06 15.53 30.67
C ASN A 14 0.37 15.82 30.15
N ILE A 15 0.79 17.07 29.95
CA ILE A 15 2.11 17.38 29.40
C ILE A 15 3.18 17.40 30.51
N ALA A 16 4.17 16.50 30.44
CA ALA A 16 5.27 16.48 31.40
C ALA A 16 6.27 17.63 31.19
N LEU A 17 6.50 18.41 32.23
CA LEU A 17 7.55 19.45 32.26
C LEU A 17 8.85 18.98 32.90
N ARG A 18 8.82 17.82 33.60
CA ARG A 18 9.94 17.17 34.29
C ARG A 18 9.79 15.65 34.24
N PRO A 19 10.90 14.90 34.25
CA PRO A 19 10.85 13.44 34.27
C PRO A 19 10.32 12.91 35.61
N ALA A 20 9.91 11.64 35.64
CA ALA A 20 9.68 10.93 36.90
C ALA A 20 10.99 10.83 37.71
N VAL A 21 10.87 10.73 39.05
CA VAL A 21 12.01 10.54 39.94
C VAL A 21 11.72 9.35 40.87
N PRO A 22 12.48 8.24 40.77
CA PRO A 22 13.50 7.95 39.76
C PRO A 22 12.91 7.78 38.34
N ARG A 23 13.72 7.92 37.28
CA ARG A 23 13.21 7.96 35.89
C ARG A 23 12.53 6.67 35.45
N ASP A 24 13.01 5.54 35.94
CA ASP A 24 12.46 4.19 35.71
C ASP A 24 11.14 3.92 36.48
N SER A 25 10.69 4.85 37.33
CA SER A 25 9.36 4.80 37.96
C SER A 25 8.23 5.34 37.07
N SER A 26 8.56 5.82 35.87
CA SER A 26 7.56 6.25 34.89
C SER A 26 6.62 5.09 34.53
N ARG A 27 5.38 5.43 34.18
CA ARG A 27 4.42 4.44 33.72
C ARG A 27 4.82 3.93 32.35
N LEU A 28 4.47 2.68 32.07
CA LEU A 28 4.64 2.02 30.79
C LEU A 28 3.28 1.53 30.30
N LEU A 29 2.87 1.89 29.09
CA LEU A 29 1.70 1.29 28.45
C LEU A 29 2.17 0.23 27.45
N VAL A 30 1.85 -1.03 27.68
CA VAL A 30 2.17 -2.12 26.75
C VAL A 30 1.05 -2.26 25.74
N VAL A 31 1.37 -2.15 24.45
CA VAL A 31 0.43 -2.27 23.34
C VAL A 31 0.75 -3.54 22.56
N ARG A 32 -0.17 -4.51 22.57
CA ARG A 32 -0.08 -5.78 21.86
C ARG A 32 -1.23 -5.88 20.85
N PRO A 33 -1.06 -5.37 19.62
CA PRO A 33 -2.13 -5.32 18.62
C PRO A 33 -2.83 -6.65 18.34
N ASP A 34 -2.08 -7.75 18.42
CA ASP A 34 -2.56 -9.12 18.17
C ASP A 34 -2.56 -10.00 19.43
N GLY A 35 -2.39 -9.40 20.60
CA GLY A 35 -2.47 -10.12 21.88
C GLY A 35 -3.92 -10.30 22.34
N GLU A 36 -4.15 -11.22 23.28
CA GLU A 36 -5.46 -11.40 23.93
C GLU A 36 -5.95 -10.12 24.60
N GLN A 37 -5.01 -9.32 25.13
CA GLN A 37 -5.25 -8.02 25.72
C GLN A 37 -4.45 -6.95 24.97
N LEU A 38 -5.16 -6.00 24.36
CA LEU A 38 -4.57 -4.93 23.55
C LEU A 38 -3.67 -4.00 24.39
N LEU A 39 -4.15 -3.58 25.56
CA LEU A 39 -3.50 -2.59 26.42
C LEU A 39 -3.25 -3.16 27.82
N THR A 40 -2.03 -3.03 28.32
CA THR A 40 -1.67 -3.37 29.70
C THR A 40 -0.90 -2.21 30.34
N ASP A 41 -1.40 -1.70 31.47
CA ASP A 41 -0.68 -0.74 32.30
C ASP A 41 0.43 -1.43 33.10
N ASP A 42 1.63 -0.88 33.04
CA ASP A 42 2.81 -1.35 33.75
C ASP A 42 3.71 -0.16 34.15
N GLN A 43 4.94 -0.45 34.60
CA GLN A 43 5.99 0.52 34.89
C GLN A 43 7.24 0.20 34.08
N VAL A 44 8.04 1.23 33.78
CA VAL A 44 9.28 1.03 33.02
C VAL A 44 10.26 0.10 33.74
N LEU A 45 10.27 0.10 35.08
CA LEU A 45 11.10 -0.82 35.86
C LEU A 45 10.78 -2.31 35.61
N SER A 46 9.54 -2.64 35.20
CA SER A 46 9.11 -4.00 34.87
C SER A 46 9.49 -4.45 33.45
N LEU A 47 10.16 -3.59 32.66
CA LEU A 47 10.56 -3.92 31.28
C LEU A 47 11.28 -5.28 31.14
N PRO A 48 12.16 -5.73 32.06
CA PRO A 48 12.78 -7.05 31.97
C PRO A 48 11.77 -8.22 31.94
N ASP A 49 10.62 -8.08 32.61
CA ASP A 49 9.57 -9.11 32.67
C ASP A 49 8.79 -9.22 31.36
N LEU A 50 8.88 -8.20 30.51
CA LEU A 50 8.20 -8.12 29.21
C LEU A 50 9.07 -8.62 28.04
N LEU A 51 10.33 -8.99 28.32
CA LEU A 51 11.34 -9.42 27.36
C LEU A 51 11.83 -10.84 27.66
N GLU A 52 12.34 -11.53 26.64
CA GLU A 52 12.93 -12.86 26.79
C GLU A 52 14.46 -12.80 26.85
N PRO A 53 15.13 -13.78 27.50
CA PRO A 53 16.58 -13.87 27.47
C PRO A 53 17.08 -14.00 26.01
N GLY A 54 18.09 -13.22 25.66
CA GLY A 54 18.64 -13.13 24.31
C GLY A 54 17.96 -12.08 23.42
N ASP A 55 16.84 -11.47 23.83
CA ASP A 55 16.29 -10.29 23.16
C ASP A 55 17.28 -9.11 23.28
N ALA A 56 17.26 -8.18 22.32
CA ALA A 56 18.16 -7.05 22.25
C ALA A 56 17.42 -5.72 22.35
N LEU A 57 17.92 -4.81 23.18
CA LEU A 57 17.53 -3.40 23.21
C LEU A 57 18.56 -2.54 22.48
N VAL A 58 18.09 -1.71 21.55
CA VAL A 58 18.94 -0.82 20.74
C VAL A 58 18.72 0.62 21.12
N PHE A 59 19.78 1.28 21.58
CA PHE A 59 19.75 2.61 22.16
C PHE A 59 20.44 3.64 21.24
N ASN A 60 19.92 4.87 21.20
CA ASN A 60 20.60 5.99 20.55
C ASN A 60 21.53 6.70 21.54
N ASP A 61 22.85 6.62 21.34
CA ASP A 61 23.86 7.20 22.23
C ASP A 61 24.30 8.62 21.86
N THR A 62 23.53 9.29 21.01
CA THR A 62 23.70 10.70 20.69
C THR A 62 23.59 11.58 21.94
N LYS A 63 24.45 12.59 22.02
CA LYS A 63 24.55 13.53 23.14
C LYS A 63 24.02 14.90 22.71
N VAL A 64 23.16 15.48 23.54
CA VAL A 64 22.56 16.78 23.28
C VAL A 64 23.62 17.84 23.49
N ILE A 65 23.79 18.69 22.48
CA ILE A 65 24.64 19.87 22.58
C ILE A 65 23.79 21.09 22.95
N PRO A 66 24.35 22.10 23.63
CA PRO A 66 23.66 23.35 23.92
C PRO A 66 23.53 24.23 22.66
N ALA A 67 22.74 23.76 21.70
CA ALA A 67 22.60 24.32 20.36
C ALA A 67 21.72 25.58 20.29
N GLN A 68 21.12 26.03 21.40
CA GLN A 68 20.33 27.25 21.45
C GLN A 68 21.23 28.44 21.82
N LEU A 69 21.59 29.25 20.82
CA LEU A 69 22.46 30.41 20.98
C LEU A 69 21.67 31.71 21.00
N LEU A 70 22.17 32.66 21.78
CA LEU A 70 21.70 34.04 21.76
C LEU A 70 22.68 34.92 20.96
N GLY A 71 22.22 35.43 19.82
CA GLY A 71 23.02 36.21 18.88
C GLY A 71 22.69 37.70 18.88
N PHE A 72 23.74 38.51 18.69
CA PHE A 72 23.66 39.96 18.56
C PHE A 72 24.32 40.41 17.26
N ARG A 73 23.53 41.05 16.39
CA ARG A 73 24.00 41.60 15.11
C ARG A 73 24.07 43.12 15.20
N THR A 74 25.23 43.69 14.92
CA THR A 74 25.42 45.15 14.87
C THR A 74 25.60 45.61 13.43
N ARG A 75 24.74 46.52 12.96
CA ARG A 75 24.86 47.15 11.65
C ARG A 75 24.45 48.62 11.76
N ASP A 76 25.25 49.52 11.19
CA ASP A 76 25.00 50.96 11.20
C ASP A 76 24.74 51.54 12.62
N GLY A 77 25.47 51.03 13.62
CA GLY A 77 25.30 51.42 15.03
C GLY A 77 24.07 50.85 15.73
N VAL A 78 23.23 50.07 15.04
CA VAL A 78 22.03 49.43 15.60
C VAL A 78 22.30 47.97 15.92
N THR A 79 22.12 47.58 17.19
CA THR A 79 22.25 46.20 17.66
C THR A 79 20.89 45.50 17.65
N ALA A 80 20.84 44.32 17.03
CA ALA A 80 19.64 43.50 16.91
C ALA A 80 19.85 42.13 17.57
N LYS A 81 18.96 41.79 18.51
CA LYS A 81 18.88 40.45 19.14
C LYS A 81 18.20 39.43 18.22
N VAL A 82 18.80 38.24 18.12
CA VAL A 82 18.27 37.05 17.43
C VAL A 82 18.50 35.79 18.28
N GLY A 83 17.53 34.89 18.31
CA GLY A 83 17.73 33.51 18.80
C GLY A 83 18.12 32.61 17.63
N VAL A 84 19.13 31.77 17.83
CA VAL A 84 19.69 30.88 16.81
C VAL A 84 19.69 29.46 17.37
N THR A 85 19.05 28.53 16.67
CA THR A 85 19.04 27.10 17.03
C THR A 85 19.83 26.34 15.97
N LEU A 86 21.03 25.89 16.32
CA LEU A 86 21.85 25.06 15.43
C LEU A 86 21.14 23.74 15.16
N HIS A 87 21.17 23.23 13.93
CA HIS A 87 20.47 21.97 13.61
C HIS A 87 21.20 21.01 12.66
N GLN A 88 22.20 21.48 11.93
CA GLN A 88 23.01 20.62 11.07
C GLN A 88 24.42 21.17 10.95
N ARG A 89 25.43 20.38 11.30
CA ARG A 89 26.84 20.72 11.09
C ARG A 89 27.17 20.48 9.61
N ALA A 90 27.61 21.53 8.91
CA ALA A 90 27.96 21.47 7.49
C ALA A 90 29.47 21.24 7.26
N SER A 91 30.32 21.70 8.18
CA SER A 91 31.76 21.46 8.17
C SER A 91 32.37 21.62 9.57
N ALA A 92 33.70 21.62 9.69
CA ALA A 92 34.39 21.85 10.96
C ALA A 92 34.07 23.24 11.56
N LYS A 93 33.69 24.23 10.75
CA LYS A 93 33.39 25.61 11.18
C LYS A 93 31.99 26.10 10.80
N GLU A 94 31.20 25.30 10.10
CA GLU A 94 29.89 25.73 9.60
C GLU A 94 28.73 24.96 10.20
N TRP A 95 27.66 25.68 10.52
CA TRP A 95 26.38 25.11 10.94
C TRP A 95 25.22 25.79 10.21
N ARG A 96 24.23 24.99 9.80
CA ARG A 96 22.91 25.50 9.47
C ARG A 96 22.10 25.67 10.75
N ALA A 97 21.29 26.73 10.81
CA ALA A 97 20.51 27.09 11.98
C ALA A 97 19.14 27.70 11.63
N PHE A 98 18.16 27.45 12.50
CA PHE A 98 16.90 28.19 12.49
C PHE A 98 17.05 29.48 13.28
N VAL A 99 16.65 30.62 12.69
CA VAL A 99 16.83 31.93 13.32
C VAL A 99 15.50 32.63 13.57
N ARG A 100 15.34 33.17 14.78
CA ARG A 100 14.15 33.95 15.17
C ARG A 100 14.56 35.30 15.78
N PRO A 101 14.17 36.45 15.19
CA PRO A 101 13.53 36.62 13.87
C PRO A 101 14.55 36.67 12.71
N ALA A 102 14.52 35.69 11.78
CA ALA A 102 15.43 35.58 10.63
C ALA A 102 15.49 36.81 9.70
N LYS A 103 14.42 37.62 9.64
CA LYS A 103 14.37 38.87 8.86
C LYS A 103 15.38 39.93 9.33
N LYS A 104 15.89 39.80 10.56
CA LYS A 104 16.90 40.72 11.11
C LYS A 104 18.32 40.41 10.61
N LEU A 105 18.56 39.31 9.92
CA LEU A 105 19.88 38.97 9.38
C LEU A 105 19.91 39.05 7.86
N LYS A 106 21.03 39.51 7.29
CA LYS A 106 21.36 39.50 5.86
C LYS A 106 22.65 38.68 5.64
N VAL A 107 22.83 38.15 4.43
CA VAL A 107 24.11 37.55 4.04
C VAL A 107 25.22 38.60 4.19
N GLY A 108 26.34 38.19 4.80
CA GLY A 108 27.45 39.05 5.18
C GLY A 108 27.34 39.71 6.56
N ASP A 109 26.20 39.61 7.25
CA ASP A 109 26.11 40.10 8.64
C ASP A 109 26.97 39.22 9.57
N THR A 110 27.76 39.85 10.45
CA THR A 110 28.44 39.18 11.58
C THR A 110 27.53 39.19 12.80
N VAL A 111 27.38 38.03 13.44
CA VAL A 111 26.61 37.82 14.66
C VAL A 111 27.56 37.38 15.77
N ARG A 112 27.53 38.07 16.92
CA ARG A 112 28.27 37.67 18.12
C ARG A 112 27.35 36.92 19.07
N PHE A 113 27.83 35.84 19.67
CA PHE A 113 27.06 34.97 20.55
C PHE A 113 27.53 35.10 22.00
N ALA A 114 26.57 35.27 22.90
CA ALA A 114 26.80 35.32 24.35
C ALA A 114 25.78 34.44 25.07
N PHE A 115 26.07 34.09 26.31
CA PHE A 115 25.17 33.28 27.15
C PHE A 115 23.88 34.07 27.46
N ASP A 116 23.99 35.34 27.82
CA ASP A 116 22.86 36.20 28.15
C ASP A 116 23.02 37.62 27.57
N GLU A 117 22.03 38.49 27.81
CA GLU A 117 22.10 39.88 27.36
C GLU A 117 23.14 40.72 28.11
N GLU A 118 23.47 40.35 29.34
CA GLU A 118 24.42 41.08 30.20
C GLU A 118 25.86 40.86 29.72
N SER A 119 26.15 39.67 29.18
CA SER A 119 27.45 39.25 28.67
C SER A 119 27.68 39.58 27.18
N LYS A 120 26.76 40.29 26.51
CA LYS A 120 26.84 40.58 25.07
C LYS A 120 28.15 41.24 24.61
N ASP A 121 28.72 42.12 25.45
CA ASP A 121 29.92 42.89 25.11
C ASP A 121 31.21 42.06 25.31
N ALA A 122 31.11 40.96 26.08
CA ALA A 122 32.16 39.98 26.32
C ALA A 122 32.07 38.75 25.37
N ALA A 123 31.19 38.77 24.37
CA ALA A 123 30.99 37.68 23.42
C ALA A 123 32.27 37.34 22.63
N GLU A 124 32.88 36.18 22.89
CA GLU A 124 34.09 35.70 22.21
C GLU A 124 33.83 34.73 21.04
N LEU A 125 32.58 34.32 20.82
CA LEU A 125 32.18 33.50 19.68
C LEU A 125 31.44 34.37 18.67
N SER A 126 31.82 34.30 17.40
CA SER A 126 31.12 35.00 16.33
C SER A 126 30.98 34.15 15.08
N ALA A 127 29.97 34.47 14.26
CA ALA A 127 29.79 33.84 12.96
C ALA A 127 29.29 34.82 11.91
N VAL A 128 29.67 34.57 10.66
CA VAL A 128 29.18 35.30 9.49
C VAL A 128 28.04 34.52 8.86
N VAL A 129 26.98 35.24 8.47
CA VAL A 129 25.89 34.66 7.69
C VAL A 129 26.36 34.47 6.23
N THR A 130 26.57 33.23 5.81
CA THR A 130 27.10 32.92 4.47
C THR A 130 26.01 32.58 3.47
N GLU A 131 24.89 31.99 3.92
CA GLU A 131 23.77 31.59 3.07
C GLU A 131 22.43 31.79 3.79
N LYS A 132 21.39 32.12 3.04
CA LYS A 132 19.98 32.01 3.49
C LYS A 132 19.25 31.16 2.48
N SER A 133 18.74 30.01 2.91
CA SER A 133 18.03 29.09 2.02
C SER A 133 16.61 29.57 1.73
N GLU A 134 16.01 29.02 0.67
CA GLU A 134 14.58 29.19 0.37
C GLU A 134 13.67 28.54 1.45
N SER A 135 14.16 27.51 2.15
CA SER A 135 13.49 26.86 3.29
C SER A 135 13.53 27.68 4.59
N GLY A 136 14.28 28.79 4.63
CA GLY A 136 14.31 29.73 5.74
C GLY A 136 15.36 29.44 6.84
N ASP A 137 16.21 28.42 6.66
CA ASP A 137 17.40 28.19 7.48
C ASP A 137 18.60 29.02 7.00
N ILE A 138 19.53 29.30 7.91
CA ILE A 138 20.68 30.17 7.68
C ILE A 138 21.96 29.37 7.91
N LEU A 139 22.92 29.46 6.98
CA LEU A 139 24.27 28.93 7.16
C LEU A 139 25.14 29.97 7.86
N PHE A 140 25.73 29.57 8.98
CA PHE A 140 26.70 30.34 9.74
C PHE A 140 28.08 29.73 9.57
N GLU A 141 29.06 30.55 9.21
CA GLU A 141 30.48 30.23 9.29
C GLU A 141 31.06 30.87 10.54
N PHE A 142 31.47 30.06 11.51
CA PHE A 142 32.00 30.51 12.80
C PHE A 142 33.48 30.89 12.70
N ASP A 143 33.91 31.78 13.59
CA ASP A 143 35.31 32.22 13.74
C ASP A 143 36.23 31.17 14.42
N ARG A 144 35.65 30.08 14.90
CA ARG A 144 36.34 28.91 15.47
C ARG A 144 36.03 27.64 14.65
N SER A 145 36.79 26.57 14.87
CA SER A 145 36.61 25.30 14.16
C SER A 145 36.82 24.07 15.03
N ALA A 146 36.21 22.95 14.63
CA ALA A 146 36.30 21.65 15.29
C ALA A 146 36.05 21.76 16.81
N GLY A 147 36.87 21.09 17.64
CA GLY A 147 36.65 21.04 19.09
C GLY A 147 36.68 22.40 19.81
N ASP A 148 37.39 23.41 19.27
CA ASP A 148 37.36 24.76 19.85
C ASP A 148 36.01 25.46 19.60
N LEU A 149 35.39 25.21 18.44
CA LEU A 149 34.02 25.65 18.18
C LEU A 149 33.03 24.94 19.12
N ASP A 150 33.18 23.64 19.33
CA ASP A 150 32.30 22.88 20.22
C ASP A 150 32.40 23.38 21.67
N ALA A 151 33.62 23.64 22.15
CA ALA A 151 33.85 24.22 23.48
C ALA A 151 33.24 25.62 23.62
N ALA A 152 33.37 26.47 22.60
CA ALA A 152 32.78 27.81 22.62
C ALA A 152 31.24 27.78 22.58
N ILE A 153 30.65 26.91 21.75
CA ILE A 153 29.19 26.66 21.74
C ILE A 153 28.73 26.17 23.12
N ALA A 154 29.50 25.29 23.77
CA ALA A 154 29.17 24.78 25.10
C ALA A 154 29.12 25.86 26.19
N GLN A 155 29.93 26.92 26.05
CA GLN A 155 29.99 28.03 27.00
C GLN A 155 28.85 29.04 26.84
N VAL A 156 28.49 29.36 25.58
CA VAL A 156 27.50 30.42 25.28
C VAL A 156 26.11 29.89 24.95
N GLY A 157 25.98 28.57 24.81
CA GLY A 157 24.75 27.91 24.44
C GLY A 157 23.89 27.45 25.61
N HIS A 158 22.60 27.33 25.32
CA HIS A 158 21.57 26.77 26.20
C HIS A 158 21.10 25.41 25.71
N ILE A 159 20.63 24.56 26.62
CA ILE A 159 19.99 23.30 26.22
C ILE A 159 18.70 23.65 25.45
N PRO A 160 18.55 23.17 24.20
CA PRO A 160 17.37 23.40 23.38
C PRO A 160 16.17 22.56 23.89
N LEU A 161 15.56 23.01 24.99
CA LEU A 161 14.35 22.39 25.51
C LEU A 161 13.21 22.51 24.49
N PRO A 162 12.34 21.48 24.38
CA PRO A 162 11.18 21.54 23.51
C PRO A 162 10.31 22.79 23.77
N PRO A 163 9.70 23.41 22.73
CA PRO A 163 8.96 24.66 22.88
C PRO A 163 7.84 24.63 23.93
N TYR A 164 7.18 23.48 24.11
CA TYR A 164 6.11 23.32 25.10
C TYR A 164 6.62 23.31 26.55
N ILE A 165 7.90 22.99 26.78
CA ILE A 165 8.56 23.11 28.10
C ILE A 165 9.06 24.55 28.27
N ALA A 166 9.80 25.06 27.28
CA ALA A 166 10.42 26.38 27.32
C ALA A 166 9.38 27.52 27.44
N ALA A 167 8.17 27.32 26.93
CA ALA A 167 7.07 28.28 27.07
C ALA A 167 6.44 28.30 28.49
N LYS A 168 6.67 27.26 29.31
CA LYS A 168 6.08 27.12 30.65
C LYS A 168 7.09 27.36 31.77
N ARG A 169 8.38 27.11 31.52
CA ARG A 169 9.46 27.37 32.46
C ARG A 169 10.78 27.64 31.74
N ALA A 170 11.66 28.39 32.39
CA ALA A 170 13.04 28.54 31.95
C ALA A 170 13.83 27.22 32.14
N GLU A 171 14.93 27.11 31.39
CA GLU A 171 15.99 26.12 31.65
C GLU A 171 16.58 26.36 33.04
N ASP A 172 16.93 25.27 33.74
CA ASP A 172 17.76 25.33 34.93
C ASP A 172 18.84 24.24 34.94
N ASP A 173 19.70 24.25 35.97
CA ASP A 173 20.84 23.34 36.09
C ASP A 173 20.46 21.87 36.04
N GLN A 174 19.22 21.53 36.39
CA GLN A 174 18.73 20.16 36.37
C GLN A 174 18.50 19.68 34.93
N ASP A 175 18.13 20.55 33.99
CA ASP A 175 17.88 20.17 32.59
C ASP A 175 19.12 19.64 31.87
N ARG A 176 20.31 20.10 32.25
CA ARG A 176 21.59 19.57 31.71
C ARG A 176 21.78 18.09 32.03
N LYS A 177 21.18 17.61 33.13
CA LYS A 177 21.17 16.20 33.53
C LYS A 177 19.93 15.49 33.01
N ASP A 178 18.77 16.13 33.11
CA ASP A 178 17.46 15.54 32.80
C ASP A 178 17.20 15.35 31.33
N TYR A 179 17.69 16.26 30.49
CA TYR A 179 17.57 16.17 29.04
C TYR A 179 18.73 15.40 28.40
N GLN A 180 19.26 14.40 29.11
CA GLN A 180 20.36 13.56 28.67
C GLN A 180 20.18 12.12 29.16
N THR A 181 20.42 11.16 28.26
CA THR A 181 20.51 9.74 28.61
C THR A 181 21.83 9.46 29.36
N ILE A 182 21.81 8.52 30.30
CA ILE A 182 22.98 8.20 31.14
C ILE A 182 24.15 7.57 30.36
N TYR A 183 23.89 7.15 29.13
CA TYR A 183 24.84 6.45 28.25
C TYR A 183 25.24 7.26 27.02
N ALA A 184 24.89 8.55 26.95
CA ALA A 184 25.22 9.38 25.80
C ALA A 184 26.72 9.64 25.66
N LYS A 185 27.21 9.53 24.42
CA LYS A 185 28.64 9.62 24.07
C LYS A 185 28.92 10.60 22.94
N HIS A 186 28.14 10.57 21.86
CA HIS A 186 28.48 11.26 20.62
C HIS A 186 27.78 12.62 20.50
N GLU A 187 28.55 13.71 20.62
CA GLU A 187 28.02 15.08 20.55
C GLU A 187 27.51 15.44 19.15
N GLY A 188 26.28 15.94 19.07
CA GLY A 188 25.74 16.46 17.82
C GLY A 188 24.23 16.61 17.73
N ALA A 189 23.47 16.11 18.71
CA ALA A 189 22.01 16.22 18.69
C ALA A 189 21.51 17.54 19.28
N VAL A 190 20.42 18.06 18.70
CA VAL A 190 19.64 19.17 19.25
C VAL A 190 18.52 18.66 20.14
N ALA A 191 18.08 17.42 19.97
CA ALA A 191 17.03 16.84 20.79
C ALA A 191 17.54 15.55 21.46
N ALA A 192 17.12 15.33 22.70
CA ALA A 192 17.42 14.09 23.39
C ALA A 192 16.69 12.90 22.72
N PRO A 193 17.29 11.71 22.66
CA PRO A 193 16.57 10.47 22.37
C PRO A 193 15.69 10.11 23.57
N THR A 194 14.52 10.73 23.63
CA THR A 194 13.65 10.83 24.82
C THR A 194 13.23 9.49 25.42
N ALA A 195 12.99 8.47 24.61
CA ALA A 195 12.66 7.12 25.10
C ALA A 195 13.77 6.54 25.99
N GLY A 196 15.03 6.91 25.72
CA GLY A 196 16.20 6.50 26.48
C GLY A 196 16.32 7.17 27.85
N LEU A 197 15.58 8.26 28.10
CA LEU A 197 15.67 9.00 29.37
C LEU A 197 15.16 8.18 30.55
N HIS A 198 14.32 7.17 30.31
CA HIS A 198 13.76 6.32 31.37
C HIS A 198 14.78 5.35 31.99
N PHE A 199 15.92 5.13 31.33
CA PHE A 199 16.89 4.13 31.76
C PHE A 199 17.78 4.66 32.88
N THR A 200 17.91 3.85 33.93
CA THR A 200 18.76 4.06 35.10
C THR A 200 19.78 2.91 35.19
N ASP A 201 20.84 3.07 35.98
CA ASP A 201 21.78 1.97 36.24
C ASP A 201 21.07 0.75 36.85
N ARG A 202 20.03 0.99 37.66
CA ARG A 202 19.19 -0.06 38.25
C ARG A 202 18.45 -0.87 37.19
N LEU A 203 17.79 -0.21 36.24
CA LEU A 203 17.08 -0.90 35.16
C LEU A 203 18.06 -1.65 34.23
N PHE A 204 19.23 -1.05 33.93
CA PHE A 204 20.24 -1.75 33.14
C PHE A 204 20.73 -3.03 33.80
N ALA A 205 20.98 -3.01 35.12
CA ALA A 205 21.38 -4.20 35.85
C ALA A 205 20.30 -5.30 35.80
N ALA A 206 19.02 -4.93 35.93
CA ALA A 206 17.91 -5.89 35.85
C ALA A 206 17.76 -6.51 34.45
N LEU A 207 17.97 -5.73 33.38
CA LEU A 207 17.97 -6.23 32.00
C LEU A 207 19.13 -7.20 31.74
N GLU A 208 20.32 -6.89 32.27
CA GLU A 208 21.49 -7.76 32.16
C GLU A 208 21.28 -9.08 32.92
N GLU A 209 20.72 -9.04 34.13
CA GLU A 209 20.37 -10.24 34.90
C GLU A 209 19.34 -11.11 34.19
N ARG A 210 18.38 -10.49 33.49
CA ARG A 210 17.40 -11.19 32.65
C ARG A 210 18.02 -11.80 31.38
N GLY A 211 19.24 -11.41 31.02
CA GLY A 211 19.94 -11.85 29.81
C GLY A 211 19.52 -11.10 28.55
N VAL A 212 19.04 -9.86 28.68
CA VAL A 212 18.71 -8.97 27.54
C VAL A 212 19.98 -8.26 27.08
N GLU A 213 20.26 -8.32 25.78
CA GLU A 213 21.43 -7.68 25.17
C GLU A 213 21.23 -6.18 24.99
N LYS A 214 22.34 -5.42 25.04
CA LYS A 214 22.35 -3.97 24.89
C LYS A 214 23.28 -3.55 23.77
N HIS A 215 22.73 -2.84 22.78
CA HIS A 215 23.44 -2.37 21.60
C HIS A 215 23.21 -0.88 21.38
N PHE A 216 24.16 -0.19 20.74
CA PHE A 216 24.12 1.26 20.56
C PHE A 216 24.25 1.64 19.09
N VAL A 217 23.46 2.64 18.69
CA VAL A 217 23.53 3.33 17.41
C VAL A 217 23.64 4.83 17.66
N THR A 218 24.16 5.58 16.71
CA THR A 218 24.17 7.05 16.81
C THR A 218 23.28 7.63 15.72
N LEU A 219 22.26 8.41 16.08
CA LEU A 219 21.54 9.26 15.13
C LEU A 219 21.43 10.66 15.74
N HIS A 220 22.09 11.66 15.14
CA HIS A 220 22.00 13.04 15.62
C HIS A 220 20.63 13.63 15.27
N VAL A 221 19.84 13.91 16.31
CA VAL A 221 18.47 14.40 16.16
C VAL A 221 18.48 15.89 15.84
N GLY A 222 17.87 16.25 14.71
CA GLY A 222 17.80 17.64 14.26
C GLY A 222 16.70 18.43 14.98
N ALA A 223 16.72 19.76 14.84
CA ALA A 223 15.67 20.63 15.37
C ALA A 223 14.31 20.46 14.66
N GLY A 224 14.29 19.82 13.49
CA GLY A 224 13.09 19.54 12.70
C GLY A 224 12.10 18.59 13.39
N THR A 225 12.56 17.75 14.32
CA THR A 225 11.73 16.81 15.09
C THR A 225 10.63 17.48 15.92
N PHE A 226 10.77 18.78 16.23
CA PHE A 226 9.78 19.55 17.00
C PHE A 226 8.78 20.31 16.14
N LEU A 227 8.89 20.23 14.82
CA LEU A 227 8.01 20.98 13.92
C LEU A 227 6.75 20.14 13.60
N PRO A 228 5.55 20.70 13.78
CA PRO A 228 4.33 20.03 13.32
C PRO A 228 4.34 19.92 11.78
N VAL A 229 3.72 18.86 11.28
CA VAL A 229 3.54 18.68 9.83
C VAL A 229 2.59 19.76 9.33
N LYS A 230 3.06 20.62 8.41
CA LYS A 230 2.28 21.71 7.82
C LYS A 230 1.57 21.35 6.52
N ALA A 231 1.82 20.15 6.00
CA ALA A 231 1.21 19.64 4.79
C ALA A 231 -0.19 19.10 5.08
N ASP A 232 -1.12 19.19 4.12
CA ASP A 232 -2.47 18.65 4.27
C ASP A 232 -2.49 17.12 4.09
N LYS A 233 -1.62 16.62 3.21
CA LYS A 233 -1.40 15.18 3.00
C LYS A 233 -0.02 14.77 3.48
N THR A 234 0.08 13.54 3.97
CA THR A 234 1.35 12.97 4.43
C THR A 234 2.39 12.94 3.29
N GLU A 235 2.00 12.62 2.06
CA GLU A 235 2.90 12.53 0.89
C GLU A 235 3.60 13.84 0.50
N ASP A 236 3.04 14.98 0.91
CA ASP A 236 3.59 16.31 0.60
C ASP A 236 4.61 16.80 1.65
N HIS A 237 4.80 16.04 2.74
CA HIS A 237 5.78 16.38 3.79
C HIS A 237 7.17 15.87 3.44
N LYS A 238 8.17 16.77 3.47
CA LYS A 238 9.58 16.41 3.32
C LYS A 238 10.25 16.26 4.67
N MET A 239 10.81 15.09 4.93
CA MET A 239 11.64 14.84 6.10
C MET A 239 12.98 15.56 6.00
N HIS A 240 13.50 15.98 7.15
CA HIS A 240 14.86 16.49 7.26
C HIS A 240 15.86 15.33 7.33
N PHE A 241 17.02 15.53 6.71
CA PHE A 241 18.15 14.60 6.80
C PHE A 241 18.75 14.64 8.20
N GLU A 242 18.98 13.47 8.77
CA GLU A 242 19.69 13.30 10.05
C GLU A 242 20.87 12.34 9.84
N TYR A 243 22.06 12.76 10.25
CA TYR A 243 23.25 11.91 10.14
C TYR A 243 23.23 10.81 11.21
N GLY A 244 23.51 9.59 10.79
CA GLY A 244 23.60 8.46 11.69
C GLY A 244 24.67 7.44 11.32
N GLU A 245 25.08 6.68 12.33
CA GLU A 245 26.08 5.63 12.26
C GLU A 245 25.62 4.35 12.98
N ILE A 246 25.88 3.20 12.36
CA ILE A 246 25.82 1.87 12.98
C ILE A 246 27.12 1.14 12.67
N SER A 247 27.85 0.74 13.71
CA SER A 247 29.12 0.04 13.57
C SER A 247 28.96 -1.39 13.05
N GLU A 248 30.00 -1.94 12.41
CA GLU A 248 30.03 -3.34 11.97
C GLU A 248 29.81 -4.32 13.13
N GLU A 249 30.36 -4.03 14.31
CA GLU A 249 30.19 -4.82 15.52
C GLU A 249 28.72 -4.88 15.95
N THR A 250 28.05 -3.72 16.00
CA THR A 250 26.63 -3.63 16.37
C THR A 250 25.78 -4.40 15.38
N VAL A 251 26.05 -4.23 14.08
CA VAL A 251 25.34 -4.96 13.03
C VAL A 251 25.52 -6.47 13.14
N ALA A 252 26.75 -6.94 13.36
CA ALA A 252 27.03 -8.36 13.53
C ALA A 252 26.25 -8.94 14.73
N ALA A 253 26.21 -8.20 15.85
CA ALA A 253 25.49 -8.62 17.04
C ALA A 253 23.97 -8.66 16.82
N LEU A 254 23.38 -7.61 16.22
CA LEU A 254 21.94 -7.57 15.93
C LEU A 254 21.50 -8.64 14.93
N ASN A 255 22.29 -8.88 13.89
CA ASN A 255 22.03 -9.98 12.95
C ASN A 255 22.14 -11.35 13.65
N ALA A 256 23.04 -11.50 14.64
CA ALA A 256 23.14 -12.72 15.44
C ALA A 256 21.93 -12.92 16.37
N VAL A 257 21.41 -11.85 17.00
CA VAL A 257 20.16 -11.89 17.79
C VAL A 257 19.02 -12.42 16.92
N ARG A 258 18.87 -11.84 15.73
CA ARG A 258 17.85 -12.26 14.76
C ARG A 258 18.03 -13.70 14.29
N ALA A 259 19.27 -14.12 14.00
CA ALA A 259 19.56 -15.48 13.57
C ALA A 259 19.18 -16.54 14.62
N ARG A 260 19.12 -16.17 15.91
CA ARG A 260 18.66 -17.04 17.00
C ARG A 260 17.14 -16.98 17.23
N GLY A 261 16.41 -16.13 16.51
CA GLY A 261 14.96 -15.95 16.65
C GLY A 261 14.52 -15.07 17.82
N ASN A 262 15.46 -14.31 18.42
CA ASN A 262 15.17 -13.35 19.48
C ASN A 262 14.72 -11.99 18.92
N LYS A 263 14.05 -11.18 19.74
CA LYS A 263 13.51 -9.89 19.32
C LYS A 263 14.56 -8.79 19.33
N ILE A 264 14.47 -7.88 18.36
CA ILE A 264 15.16 -6.59 18.37
C ILE A 264 14.15 -5.51 18.75
N VAL A 265 14.36 -4.89 19.90
CA VAL A 265 13.50 -3.85 20.46
C VAL A 265 14.22 -2.51 20.36
N SER A 266 13.65 -1.57 19.62
CA SER A 266 14.21 -0.23 19.50
C SER A 266 13.82 0.64 20.68
N VAL A 267 14.78 1.39 21.24
CA VAL A 267 14.51 2.39 22.28
C VAL A 267 14.50 3.78 21.64
N GLY A 268 13.31 4.18 21.21
CA GLY A 268 13.04 5.46 20.57
C GLY A 268 12.93 5.38 19.05
N THR A 269 12.14 6.31 18.50
CA THR A 269 11.87 6.40 17.05
C THR A 269 13.13 6.73 16.23
N THR A 270 14.16 7.31 16.84
CA THR A 270 15.44 7.64 16.19
C THR A 270 16.28 6.38 15.96
N SER A 271 16.43 5.53 16.98
CA SER A 271 17.04 4.21 16.85
C SER A 271 16.29 3.36 15.81
N LEU A 272 14.96 3.44 15.79
CA LEU A 272 14.16 2.69 14.81
C LEU A 272 14.47 3.15 13.38
N ARG A 273 14.44 4.47 13.13
CA ARG A 273 14.62 5.01 11.77
C ARG A 273 15.99 4.67 11.18
N ILE A 274 17.05 4.73 11.98
CA ILE A 274 18.38 4.37 11.49
C ILE A 274 18.51 2.86 11.22
N LEU A 275 17.91 2.00 12.05
CA LEU A 275 17.87 0.56 11.83
C LEU A 275 17.08 0.19 10.56
N GLU A 276 15.91 0.80 10.35
CA GLU A 276 15.09 0.59 9.15
C GLU A 276 15.72 1.19 7.88
N SER A 277 16.61 2.18 8.02
CA SER A 277 17.41 2.70 6.89
C SER A 277 18.58 1.81 6.52
N ALA A 278 19.03 0.96 7.45
CA ALA A 278 20.20 0.10 7.32
C ALA A 278 19.87 -1.34 6.93
N VAL A 279 18.60 -1.74 6.97
CA VAL A 279 18.15 -3.11 6.74
C VAL A 279 17.83 -3.38 5.27
N THR A 280 18.22 -4.56 4.76
CA THR A 280 17.85 -5.03 3.42
C THR A 280 16.43 -5.61 3.38
N ASP A 281 15.94 -5.93 2.18
CA ASP A 281 14.66 -6.60 1.98
C ASP A 281 14.63 -8.00 2.62
N GLU A 282 15.78 -8.66 2.75
CA GLU A 282 15.95 -9.95 3.41
C GLU A 282 16.03 -9.83 4.95
N GLY A 283 15.92 -8.62 5.50
CA GLY A 283 15.99 -8.40 6.94
C GLY A 283 17.42 -8.44 7.51
N ILE A 284 18.45 -8.24 6.69
CA ILE A 284 19.84 -8.16 7.14
C ILE A 284 20.19 -6.70 7.39
N ILE A 285 20.62 -6.36 8.61
CA ILE A 285 21.09 -5.01 8.94
C ILE A 285 22.52 -4.85 8.39
N ASN A 286 22.84 -3.71 7.78
CA ASN A 286 24.18 -3.38 7.28
C ASN A 286 24.80 -2.22 8.06
N PRO A 287 26.14 -2.16 8.17
CA PRO A 287 26.79 -0.98 8.72
C PRO A 287 26.48 0.23 7.85
N ILE A 288 26.29 1.37 8.48
CA ILE A 288 25.88 2.61 7.82
C ILE A 288 26.60 3.79 8.48
N SER A 289 27.02 4.76 7.67
CA SER A 289 27.55 6.05 8.12
C SER A 289 27.10 7.12 7.11
N GLN A 290 25.81 7.44 7.13
CA GLN A 290 25.19 8.35 6.18
C GLN A 290 23.95 9.02 6.77
N SER A 291 23.37 9.96 6.03
CA SER A 291 22.12 10.61 6.45
C SER A 291 20.90 9.73 6.16
N THR A 292 19.91 9.77 7.05
CA THR A 292 18.58 9.21 6.83
C THR A 292 17.52 10.32 6.82
N ASP A 293 16.64 10.27 5.82
CA ASP A 293 15.43 11.07 5.69
C ASP A 293 14.18 10.17 5.67
N ILE A 294 14.31 8.91 6.13
CA ILE A 294 13.22 7.94 6.03
C ILE A 294 11.96 8.47 6.71
N PHE A 295 10.86 8.47 5.96
CA PHE A 295 9.54 8.86 6.46
C PHE A 295 8.64 7.63 6.56
N ILE A 296 8.25 7.29 7.79
CA ILE A 296 7.47 6.08 8.09
C ILE A 296 6.02 6.50 8.37
N THR A 297 5.11 6.04 7.53
CA THR A 297 3.65 6.25 7.64
C THR A 297 2.92 4.91 7.62
N PRO A 298 1.64 4.82 8.03
CA PRO A 298 0.89 3.58 7.97
C PRO A 298 0.94 2.92 6.59
N GLY A 299 1.15 1.60 6.57
CA GLY A 299 1.49 0.82 5.37
C GLY A 299 2.98 0.49 5.23
N TYR A 300 3.85 1.12 6.03
CA TYR A 300 5.28 0.80 6.05
C TYR A 300 5.55 -0.61 6.62
N GLN A 301 6.44 -1.35 5.96
CA GLN A 301 6.85 -2.70 6.35
C GLN A 301 8.13 -2.65 7.18
N PHE A 302 8.01 -2.78 8.50
CA PHE A 302 9.16 -2.80 9.41
C PHE A 302 9.94 -4.09 9.22
N LYS A 303 11.23 -3.97 8.92
CA LYS A 303 12.11 -5.10 8.64
C LYS A 303 13.16 -5.28 9.72
N ALA A 304 13.56 -4.24 10.44
CA ALA A 304 14.68 -4.29 11.38
C ALA A 304 14.26 -4.62 12.82
N ILE A 305 13.04 -4.25 13.23
CA ILE A 305 12.62 -4.29 14.63
C ILE A 305 11.31 -5.07 14.83
N ASP A 306 11.15 -5.64 16.03
CA ASP A 306 9.98 -6.41 16.45
C ASP A 306 9.09 -5.62 17.43
N ALA A 307 9.69 -4.69 18.17
CA ALA A 307 8.99 -3.78 19.06
C ALA A 307 9.71 -2.44 19.19
N LEU A 308 8.98 -1.43 19.67
CA LEU A 308 9.47 -0.07 19.92
C LEU A 308 9.06 0.37 21.32
N MET A 309 10.03 0.74 22.14
CA MET A 309 9.79 1.53 23.34
C MET A 309 9.89 3.01 22.99
N THR A 310 8.86 3.80 23.30
CA THR A 310 8.83 5.25 23.00
C THR A 310 8.00 6.03 24.03
N ASN A 311 8.06 7.35 24.00
CA ASN A 311 7.12 8.22 24.72
C ASN A 311 5.86 8.48 23.87
N PHE A 312 4.82 9.06 24.47
CA PHE A 312 3.66 9.55 23.72
C PHE A 312 3.99 10.84 22.94
N HIS A 313 3.58 10.87 21.68
CA HIS A 313 3.95 11.91 20.70
C HIS A 313 2.89 13.00 20.51
N LEU A 314 3.27 14.10 19.85
CA LEU A 314 2.38 15.23 19.48
C LEU A 314 1.31 14.81 18.46
N PRO A 315 0.11 15.41 18.47
CA PRO A 315 -0.85 15.25 17.38
C PRO A 315 -0.29 15.84 16.08
N ARG A 316 -0.76 15.32 14.94
CA ARG A 316 -0.34 15.77 13.60
C ARG A 316 1.20 15.76 13.42
N SER A 317 1.86 14.76 14.01
CA SER A 317 3.33 14.62 13.98
C SER A 317 3.77 13.37 13.23
N THR A 318 4.97 13.43 12.65
CA THR A 318 5.60 12.29 11.97
C THR A 318 5.83 11.11 12.91
N LEU A 319 6.06 11.38 14.20
CA LEU A 319 6.25 10.35 15.20
C LEU A 319 4.94 9.60 15.51
N PHE A 320 3.80 10.29 15.57
CA PHE A 320 2.51 9.63 15.74
C PHE A 320 2.14 8.77 14.51
N MET A 321 2.50 9.23 13.32
CA MET A 321 2.35 8.44 12.09
C MET A 321 3.20 7.16 12.13
N LEU A 322 4.44 7.24 12.61
CA LEU A 322 5.36 6.11 12.74
C LEU A 322 4.85 5.05 13.71
N VAL A 323 4.42 5.44 14.92
CA VAL A 323 3.88 4.46 15.89
C VAL A 323 2.58 3.84 15.40
N SER A 324 1.75 4.60 14.68
CA SER A 324 0.53 4.11 14.03
C SER A 324 0.84 3.15 12.88
N ALA A 325 1.98 3.31 12.20
CA ALA A 325 2.45 2.35 11.21
C ALA A 325 2.90 1.04 11.86
N LEU A 326 3.55 1.10 13.03
CA LEU A 326 4.08 -0.06 13.73
C LEU A 326 2.98 -0.92 14.37
N SER A 327 2.12 -0.30 15.17
CA SER A 327 1.13 -1.02 15.99
C SER A 327 -0.30 -0.91 15.46
N GLY A 328 -0.52 -0.16 14.37
CA GLY A 328 -1.82 0.03 13.74
C GLY A 328 -2.53 1.32 14.20
N MET A 329 -3.29 1.91 13.28
CA MET A 329 -3.93 3.22 13.50
C MET A 329 -5.03 3.16 14.57
N GLU A 330 -5.88 2.14 14.51
CA GLU A 330 -6.99 1.97 15.46
C GLU A 330 -6.47 1.64 16.86
N GLU A 331 -5.47 0.77 16.93
CA GLU A 331 -4.82 0.37 18.17
C GLU A 331 -4.11 1.55 18.84
N MET A 332 -3.40 2.36 18.08
CA MET A 332 -2.74 3.56 18.62
C MET A 332 -3.73 4.63 19.06
N ARG A 333 -4.87 4.80 18.38
CA ARG A 333 -5.95 5.68 18.84
C ARG A 333 -6.49 5.23 20.19
N ALA A 334 -6.80 3.94 20.33
CA ALA A 334 -7.26 3.36 21.61
C ALA A 334 -6.21 3.51 22.72
N ALA A 335 -4.93 3.29 22.41
CA ALA A 335 -3.83 3.47 23.36
C ALA A 335 -3.72 4.92 23.85
N TYR A 336 -3.87 5.91 22.95
CA TYR A 336 -3.80 7.32 23.30
C TYR A 336 -5.03 7.78 24.08
N GLU A 337 -6.23 7.32 23.72
CA GLU A 337 -7.45 7.59 24.49
C GLU A 337 -7.36 7.04 25.91
N HIS A 338 -6.88 5.80 26.07
CA HIS A 338 -6.60 5.20 27.37
C HIS A 338 -5.55 5.99 28.15
N ALA A 339 -4.45 6.37 27.49
CA ALA A 339 -3.37 7.12 28.10
C ALA A 339 -3.86 8.49 28.63
N ILE A 340 -4.63 9.22 27.84
CA ILE A 340 -5.20 10.52 28.23
C ILE A 340 -6.16 10.35 29.41
N SER A 341 -7.14 9.47 29.28
CA SER A 341 -8.19 9.25 30.29
C SER A 341 -7.64 8.69 31.61
N SER A 342 -6.57 7.89 31.55
CA SER A 342 -5.92 7.30 32.72
C SER A 342 -4.81 8.18 33.31
N GLY A 343 -4.58 9.38 32.78
CA GLY A 343 -3.61 10.34 33.32
C GLY A 343 -2.14 10.01 33.06
N TYR A 344 -1.83 9.30 31.96
CA TYR A 344 -0.45 9.20 31.49
C TYR A 344 0.07 10.58 31.10
N ARG A 345 1.37 10.78 31.28
CA ARG A 345 2.07 12.01 30.93
C ARG A 345 2.71 11.89 29.55
N PHE A 346 2.68 12.95 28.75
CA PHE A 346 3.05 12.95 27.33
C PHE A 346 4.38 13.68 27.06
N TYR A 347 4.92 13.44 25.87
CA TYR A 347 6.11 14.05 25.28
C TYR A 347 7.44 13.70 25.98
N SER A 348 8.46 14.56 25.84
CA SER A 348 9.87 14.22 26.10
C SER A 348 10.16 13.69 27.50
N TYR A 349 9.46 14.19 28.51
CA TYR A 349 9.58 13.75 29.91
C TYR A 349 8.38 12.92 30.39
N GLY A 350 7.45 12.65 29.48
CA GLY A 350 6.24 11.90 29.76
C GLY A 350 6.53 10.43 30.04
N ASP A 351 5.48 9.70 30.35
CA ASP A 351 5.50 8.26 30.51
C ASP A 351 5.80 7.55 29.17
N SER A 352 6.05 6.24 29.23
CA SER A 352 6.48 5.44 28.08
C SER A 352 5.39 4.48 27.60
N SER A 353 5.58 3.95 26.40
CA SER A 353 4.83 2.84 25.83
C SER A 353 5.77 1.82 25.22
N LEU A 354 5.47 0.53 25.38
CA LEU A 354 6.11 -0.57 24.67
C LEU A 354 5.16 -1.09 23.60
N LEU A 355 5.51 -0.83 22.35
CA LEU A 355 4.69 -1.05 21.18
C LEU A 355 5.18 -2.28 20.43
N PHE A 356 4.38 -3.35 20.43
CA PHE A 356 4.68 -4.51 19.61
C PHE A 356 4.24 -4.25 18.17
N LYS A 357 5.07 -4.68 17.22
CA LYS A 357 4.72 -4.65 15.80
C LYS A 357 3.42 -5.42 15.62
N LYS A 358 2.41 -4.74 15.06
CA LYS A 358 1.18 -5.40 14.62
C LYS A 358 1.60 -6.41 13.56
N ALA A 359 1.32 -7.67 13.80
CA ALA A 359 1.33 -8.66 12.76
C ALA A 359 0.45 -8.07 11.65
N LEU A 360 0.99 -7.98 10.44
CA LEU A 360 0.15 -7.63 9.31
C LEU A 360 -1.03 -8.57 9.41
N LYS A 361 -2.24 -8.04 9.62
CA LYS A 361 -3.45 -8.82 9.43
C LYS A 361 -3.39 -9.18 7.96
N MET A 362 -2.84 -10.37 7.73
CA MET A 362 -2.95 -11.09 6.50
C MET A 362 -4.46 -11.17 6.29
N THR A 363 -5.03 -10.30 5.45
CA THR A 363 -5.97 -10.82 4.47
C THR A 363 -5.14 -11.82 3.68
N GLU A 364 -5.04 -13.04 4.24
CA GLU A 364 -4.25 -14.20 3.81
C GLU A 364 -3.32 -13.96 2.61
N THR A 365 -2.15 -13.32 2.81
CA THR A 365 -1.10 -13.30 1.77
C THR A 365 0.29 -13.06 2.35
N THR A 366 1.00 -14.09 2.82
CA THR A 366 2.43 -14.35 2.50
C THR A 366 2.97 -15.64 3.15
N ILE A 367 3.27 -16.59 2.27
CA ILE A 367 4.55 -17.33 2.16
C ILE A 367 5.17 -17.76 3.49
N ASP A 368 4.74 -18.92 3.94
CA ASP A 368 5.55 -19.78 4.76
C ASP A 368 6.65 -20.42 3.88
N THR A 369 7.89 -20.29 4.30
CA THR A 369 8.95 -21.19 3.91
C THR A 369 8.68 -22.56 4.56
N GLN A 370 7.76 -23.31 3.94
CA GLN A 370 7.22 -24.64 4.30
C GLN A 370 5.94 -24.67 5.18
N GLN A 371 4.84 -24.03 4.73
CA GLN A 371 3.45 -24.49 5.02
C GLN A 371 2.66 -24.62 3.72
N ASP A 372 1.82 -25.64 3.71
CA ASP A 372 0.88 -25.99 2.65
C ASP A 372 0.10 -24.77 2.15
N ALA A 373 0.19 -24.48 0.85
CA ALA A 373 -0.61 -23.43 0.24
C ALA A 373 -2.09 -23.65 0.54
N LYS A 374 -2.82 -22.60 0.93
CA LYS A 374 -4.27 -22.70 1.12
C LYS A 374 -4.90 -23.21 -0.18
N PRO A 375 -5.64 -24.33 -0.13
CA PRO A 375 -6.15 -24.93 -1.35
C PRO A 375 -7.16 -23.99 -2.00
N PHE A 376 -7.17 -23.97 -3.34
CA PHE A 376 -8.24 -23.35 -4.09
C PHE A 376 -9.59 -23.90 -3.58
N SER A 377 -10.54 -23.03 -3.29
CA SER A 377 -11.89 -23.46 -2.90
C SER A 377 -12.96 -22.50 -3.38
N PHE A 378 -14.13 -23.05 -3.67
CA PHE A 378 -15.34 -22.28 -3.94
C PHE A 378 -16.40 -22.64 -2.90
N LYS A 379 -17.00 -21.61 -2.30
CA LYS A 379 -18.11 -21.74 -1.39
C LYS A 379 -19.34 -21.07 -1.98
N LEU A 380 -20.37 -21.83 -2.28
CA LEU A 380 -21.69 -21.31 -2.58
C LEU A 380 -22.33 -20.82 -1.26
N LEU A 381 -22.63 -19.53 -1.18
CA LEU A 381 -23.15 -18.88 0.03
C LEU A 381 -24.67 -18.81 0.02
N LYS A 382 -25.26 -18.39 -1.11
CA LYS A 382 -26.70 -18.20 -1.25
C LYS A 382 -27.13 -18.31 -2.71
N THR A 383 -28.41 -18.62 -2.92
CA THR A 383 -29.05 -18.62 -4.23
C THR A 383 -30.38 -17.87 -4.18
N ASP A 384 -30.73 -17.20 -5.26
CA ASP A 384 -32.06 -16.67 -5.52
C ASP A 384 -32.47 -17.07 -6.95
N GLY A 385 -33.41 -18.01 -7.07
CA GLY A 385 -33.64 -18.73 -8.30
C GLY A 385 -32.36 -19.45 -8.79
N MET A 386 -31.93 -19.16 -10.02
CA MET A 386 -30.66 -19.66 -10.56
C MET A 386 -29.46 -18.76 -10.26
N ALA A 387 -29.67 -17.54 -9.79
CA ALA A 387 -28.59 -16.62 -9.45
C ALA A 387 -27.86 -17.10 -8.18
N ARG A 388 -26.53 -16.97 -8.17
CA ARG A 388 -25.64 -17.57 -7.16
C ARG A 388 -24.75 -16.50 -6.54
N ARG A 389 -24.71 -16.46 -5.21
CA ARG A 389 -23.72 -15.73 -4.42
C ARG A 389 -22.71 -16.73 -3.90
N GLY A 390 -21.43 -16.50 -4.18
CA GLY A 390 -20.36 -17.38 -3.71
C GLY A 390 -19.05 -16.65 -3.42
N GLU A 391 -18.05 -17.41 -3.00
CA GLU A 391 -16.72 -16.91 -2.69
C GLU A 391 -15.68 -17.91 -3.21
N ILE A 392 -14.74 -17.44 -4.01
CA ILE A 392 -13.57 -18.22 -4.44
C ILE A 392 -12.40 -17.80 -3.55
N THR A 393 -11.69 -18.76 -2.95
CA THR A 393 -10.45 -18.52 -2.21
C THR A 393 -9.26 -18.97 -3.05
N THR A 394 -8.27 -18.10 -3.18
CA THR A 394 -7.02 -18.31 -3.91
C THR A 394 -5.81 -17.90 -3.04
N PRO A 395 -4.57 -18.19 -3.44
CA PRO A 395 -3.38 -17.79 -2.70
C PRO A 395 -3.24 -16.27 -2.50
N HIS A 396 -3.83 -15.47 -3.39
CA HIS A 396 -3.79 -14.00 -3.36
C HIS A 396 -5.12 -13.36 -2.90
N GLY A 397 -5.94 -14.14 -2.17
CA GLY A 397 -7.15 -13.65 -1.52
C GLY A 397 -8.45 -14.19 -2.08
N LYS A 398 -9.54 -13.52 -1.68
CA LYS A 398 -10.93 -13.96 -1.92
C LYS A 398 -11.59 -13.16 -3.05
N VAL A 399 -12.34 -13.86 -3.89
CA VAL A 399 -13.15 -13.28 -4.97
C VAL A 399 -14.63 -13.46 -4.67
N ARG A 400 -15.37 -12.35 -4.54
CA ARG A 400 -16.82 -12.37 -4.34
C ARG A 400 -17.54 -12.60 -5.66
N THR A 401 -18.40 -13.63 -5.75
CA THR A 401 -19.21 -13.90 -6.95
C THR A 401 -20.69 -13.50 -6.75
N PRO A 402 -21.39 -12.95 -7.77
CA PRO A 402 -20.90 -12.73 -9.13
C PRO A 402 -19.79 -11.66 -9.24
N ALA A 403 -18.77 -11.95 -10.07
CA ALA A 403 -17.55 -11.16 -10.19
C ALA A 403 -17.35 -10.62 -11.62
N PHE A 404 -16.95 -9.36 -11.75
CA PHE A 404 -16.44 -8.79 -13.00
C PHE A 404 -14.93 -8.60 -12.93
N MET A 405 -14.22 -9.14 -13.91
CA MET A 405 -12.76 -9.09 -14.04
C MET A 405 -12.34 -8.01 -15.05
N PRO A 406 -11.75 -6.89 -14.60
CA PRO A 406 -11.09 -5.95 -15.52
C PRO A 406 -9.95 -6.64 -16.27
N VAL A 407 -9.90 -6.43 -17.59
CA VAL A 407 -8.93 -7.13 -18.46
C VAL A 407 -7.61 -6.35 -18.58
N GLY A 408 -6.54 -6.98 -18.12
CA GLY A 408 -5.15 -6.58 -18.25
C GLY A 408 -4.45 -7.19 -19.47
N THR A 409 -4.57 -6.55 -20.64
CA THR A 409 -4.07 -7.12 -21.91
C THR A 409 -2.54 -7.27 -21.96
N GLN A 410 -1.78 -6.35 -21.39
CA GLN A 410 -0.31 -6.39 -21.38
C GLN A 410 0.21 -6.04 -19.99
N ALA A 411 -0.19 -6.83 -18.99
CA ALA A 411 0.14 -6.60 -17.58
C ALA A 411 -0.32 -5.22 -17.07
N THR A 412 -1.42 -4.70 -17.65
CA THR A 412 -2.02 -3.43 -17.23
C THR A 412 -3.49 -3.37 -17.66
N VAL A 413 -4.36 -3.01 -16.72
CA VAL A 413 -5.72 -2.55 -17.03
C VAL A 413 -5.58 -1.16 -17.63
N LYS A 414 -5.86 -1.06 -18.94
CA LYS A 414 -5.53 0.15 -19.72
C LYS A 414 -6.13 1.41 -19.09
N ALA A 415 -5.29 2.43 -18.92
CA ALA A 415 -5.64 3.75 -18.39
C ALA A 415 -6.05 3.77 -16.90
N MET A 416 -5.62 2.78 -16.11
CA MET A 416 -5.86 2.71 -14.67
C MET A 416 -4.57 2.36 -13.93
N TYR A 417 -4.36 2.96 -12.75
CA TYR A 417 -3.41 2.42 -11.78
C TYR A 417 -3.99 1.15 -11.12
N PRO A 418 -3.17 0.13 -10.78
CA PRO A 418 -3.65 -1.08 -10.11
C PRO A 418 -4.44 -0.79 -8.83
N GLN A 419 -3.97 0.15 -8.01
CA GLN A 419 -4.66 0.55 -6.78
C GLN A 419 -6.05 1.12 -7.08
N GLN A 420 -6.20 1.95 -8.12
CA GLN A 420 -7.53 2.45 -8.52
C GLN A 420 -8.46 1.32 -8.94
N VAL A 421 -7.96 0.29 -9.63
CA VAL A 421 -8.76 -0.89 -9.97
C VAL A 421 -9.23 -1.61 -8.71
N ARG A 422 -8.37 -1.72 -7.70
CA ARG A 422 -8.70 -2.33 -6.41
C ARG A 422 -9.69 -1.49 -5.61
N ASP A 423 -9.51 -0.17 -5.53
CA ASP A 423 -10.37 0.75 -4.78
C ASP A 423 -11.82 0.74 -5.28
N LEU A 424 -12.03 0.41 -6.56
CA LEU A 424 -13.37 0.22 -7.13
C LEU A 424 -14.07 -1.06 -6.63
N GLY A 425 -13.35 -1.96 -5.95
CA GLY A 425 -13.86 -3.22 -5.43
C GLY A 425 -13.60 -4.44 -6.33
N ALA A 426 -12.73 -4.34 -7.33
CA ALA A 426 -12.31 -5.51 -8.09
C ALA A 426 -11.49 -6.46 -7.21
N ASP A 427 -11.91 -7.72 -7.12
CA ASP A 427 -11.19 -8.77 -6.37
C ASP A 427 -10.22 -9.56 -7.26
N VAL A 428 -10.42 -9.52 -8.57
CA VAL A 428 -9.69 -10.30 -9.56
C VAL A 428 -9.56 -9.53 -10.87
N VAL A 429 -8.43 -9.69 -11.56
CA VAL A 429 -8.21 -9.19 -12.92
C VAL A 429 -7.90 -10.34 -13.86
N LEU A 430 -8.15 -10.13 -15.15
CA LEU A 430 -7.77 -11.09 -16.20
C LEU A 430 -6.45 -10.68 -16.87
N GLY A 431 -5.44 -11.54 -16.82
CA GLY A 431 -4.20 -11.43 -17.59
C GLY A 431 -4.32 -12.13 -18.94
N ASN A 432 -3.89 -11.46 -20.02
CA ASN A 432 -3.93 -12.06 -21.35
C ASN A 432 -2.63 -12.83 -21.66
N THR A 433 -2.72 -14.15 -21.72
CA THR A 433 -1.56 -15.03 -21.91
C THR A 433 -0.92 -14.84 -23.28
N TYR A 434 -1.72 -14.71 -24.34
CA TYR A 434 -1.22 -14.55 -25.71
C TYR A 434 -0.30 -13.33 -25.85
N HIS A 435 -0.68 -12.18 -25.31
CA HIS A 435 0.15 -10.99 -25.41
C HIS A 435 1.40 -11.10 -24.52
N LEU A 436 1.25 -11.60 -23.29
CA LEU A 436 2.34 -11.68 -22.32
C LEU A 436 3.42 -12.68 -22.73
N MET A 437 3.05 -13.81 -23.35
CA MET A 437 4.01 -14.80 -23.83
C MET A 437 4.86 -14.27 -25.00
N LEU A 438 4.32 -13.34 -25.80
CA LEU A 438 5.06 -12.71 -26.91
C LEU A 438 5.91 -11.53 -26.41
N ARG A 439 5.34 -10.68 -25.55
CA ARG A 439 6.02 -9.50 -25.01
C ARG A 439 5.46 -9.16 -23.63
N PRO A 440 6.28 -9.15 -22.58
CA PRO A 440 7.75 -9.27 -22.54
C PRO A 440 8.31 -10.71 -22.48
N THR A 441 7.47 -11.71 -22.74
CA THR A 441 7.65 -13.16 -22.51
C THR A 441 7.40 -13.62 -21.08
N ALA A 442 6.82 -14.82 -20.95
CA ALA A 442 6.44 -15.39 -19.65
C ALA A 442 7.66 -15.71 -18.79
N GLU A 443 8.75 -16.22 -19.39
CA GLU A 443 10.02 -16.49 -18.70
C GLU A 443 10.62 -15.22 -18.12
N ARG A 444 10.49 -14.09 -18.83
CA ARG A 444 10.98 -12.80 -18.34
C ARG A 444 10.16 -12.32 -17.15
N ILE A 445 8.84 -12.44 -17.23
CA ILE A 445 7.94 -12.10 -16.11
C ILE A 445 8.25 -12.97 -14.89
N ALA A 446 8.41 -14.28 -15.08
CA ALA A 446 8.80 -15.21 -14.02
C ALA A 446 10.11 -14.78 -13.35
N LYS A 447 11.14 -14.46 -14.16
CA LYS A 447 12.44 -13.99 -13.67
C LYS A 447 12.35 -12.67 -12.87
N LEU A 448 11.37 -11.82 -13.19
CA LEU A 448 11.11 -10.55 -12.50
C LEU A 448 10.19 -10.70 -11.26
N GLY A 449 9.83 -11.94 -10.91
CA GLY A 449 9.05 -12.24 -9.71
C GLY A 449 7.56 -12.51 -9.95
N GLY A 450 7.17 -12.86 -11.17
CA GLY A 450 5.79 -13.21 -11.52
C GLY A 450 4.93 -12.00 -11.92
N LEU A 451 3.75 -12.28 -12.47
CA LEU A 451 2.87 -11.25 -13.05
C LEU A 451 2.36 -10.29 -11.98
N HIS A 452 1.98 -10.79 -10.80
CA HIS A 452 1.54 -9.98 -9.65
C HIS A 452 2.54 -8.86 -9.33
N LYS A 453 3.80 -9.24 -9.04
CA LYS A 453 4.89 -8.29 -8.76
C LYS A 453 5.19 -7.38 -9.95
N PHE A 454 5.18 -7.94 -11.17
CA PHE A 454 5.49 -7.20 -12.39
C PHE A 454 4.49 -6.07 -12.67
N MET A 455 3.21 -6.27 -12.38
CA MET A 455 2.16 -5.27 -12.61
C MET A 455 1.70 -4.51 -11.36
N GLY A 456 2.23 -4.84 -10.18
CA GLY A 456 1.83 -4.25 -8.91
C GLY A 456 0.38 -4.60 -8.54
N TRP A 457 -0.04 -5.84 -8.77
CA TRP A 457 -1.36 -6.35 -8.41
C TRP A 457 -1.20 -7.56 -7.49
N ASP A 458 -1.43 -7.34 -6.19
CA ASP A 458 -1.22 -8.35 -5.14
C ASP A 458 -2.46 -9.22 -4.86
N HIS A 459 -3.50 -9.11 -5.70
CA HIS A 459 -4.74 -9.88 -5.59
C HIS A 459 -4.85 -10.92 -6.69
N THR A 460 -5.96 -11.67 -6.70
CA THR A 460 -6.18 -12.78 -7.62
C THR A 460 -6.02 -12.38 -9.09
N ILE A 461 -5.28 -13.19 -9.85
CA ILE A 461 -5.17 -13.09 -11.31
C ILE A 461 -5.70 -14.37 -11.95
N LEU A 462 -6.67 -14.21 -12.85
CA LEU A 462 -7.05 -15.25 -13.80
C LEU A 462 -6.29 -15.01 -15.12
N THR A 463 -5.66 -16.04 -15.69
CA THR A 463 -5.08 -15.95 -17.04
C THR A 463 -5.93 -16.70 -18.04
N ASP A 464 -6.23 -16.10 -19.19
CA ASP A 464 -6.78 -16.87 -20.32
C ASP A 464 -5.74 -17.87 -20.87
N SER A 465 -6.16 -18.80 -21.71
CA SER A 465 -5.25 -19.79 -22.30
C SER A 465 -4.45 -19.26 -23.49
N GLY A 466 -4.81 -18.07 -23.99
CA GLY A 466 -4.36 -17.51 -25.26
C GLY A 466 -5.04 -18.10 -26.51
N GLY A 467 -5.93 -19.10 -26.33
CA GLY A 467 -6.59 -19.83 -27.43
C GLY A 467 -7.37 -18.89 -28.36
N PHE A 468 -8.32 -18.12 -27.82
CA PHE A 468 -9.17 -17.22 -28.60
C PHE A 468 -8.38 -16.23 -29.47
N GLN A 469 -7.32 -15.61 -28.93
CA GLN A 469 -6.51 -14.65 -29.67
C GLN A 469 -5.79 -15.33 -30.82
N VAL A 470 -5.21 -16.51 -30.60
CA VAL A 470 -4.60 -17.28 -31.69
C VAL A 470 -5.65 -17.68 -32.73
N MET A 471 -6.86 -18.04 -32.31
CA MET A 471 -7.98 -18.34 -33.22
C MET A 471 -8.55 -17.10 -33.95
N SER A 472 -8.22 -15.88 -33.51
CA SER A 472 -8.63 -14.65 -34.20
C SER A 472 -7.66 -14.24 -35.32
N LEU A 473 -6.47 -14.84 -35.41
CA LEU A 473 -5.45 -14.52 -36.43
C LEU A 473 -5.76 -15.25 -37.75
N SER A 474 -6.54 -14.62 -38.63
CA SER A 474 -6.89 -15.18 -39.95
C SER A 474 -5.64 -15.37 -40.83
N GLY A 475 -5.40 -16.59 -41.31
CA GLY A 475 -4.33 -16.92 -42.28
C GLY A 475 -2.93 -17.10 -41.69
N LEU A 476 -2.74 -16.89 -40.38
CA LEU A 476 -1.45 -16.98 -39.69
C LEU A 476 -1.38 -18.13 -38.69
N ARG A 477 -2.26 -19.14 -38.81
CA ARG A 477 -2.27 -20.31 -37.92
C ARG A 477 -2.46 -21.65 -38.65
N LYS A 478 -1.97 -22.72 -38.03
CA LYS A 478 -2.24 -24.12 -38.41
C LYS A 478 -2.57 -24.91 -37.15
N MET A 479 -3.74 -25.55 -37.15
CA MET A 479 -4.24 -26.39 -36.06
C MET A 479 -3.92 -27.86 -36.31
N THR A 480 -3.52 -28.57 -35.26
CA THR A 480 -3.39 -30.04 -35.24
C THR A 480 -3.88 -30.59 -33.90
N GLU A 481 -3.89 -31.91 -33.74
CA GLU A 481 -4.22 -32.55 -32.46
C GLU A 481 -3.26 -32.13 -31.34
N GLU A 482 -1.99 -31.88 -31.69
CA GLU A 482 -0.93 -31.54 -30.73
C GLU A 482 -1.04 -30.10 -30.20
N GLY A 483 -1.62 -29.18 -30.97
CA GLY A 483 -1.73 -27.76 -30.62
C GLY A 483 -1.86 -26.85 -31.83
N VAL A 484 -1.49 -25.59 -31.65
CA VAL A 484 -1.56 -24.56 -32.69
C VAL A 484 -0.19 -23.95 -32.99
N THR A 485 0.19 -23.95 -34.27
CA THR A 485 1.32 -23.13 -34.76
C THR A 485 0.77 -21.81 -35.25
N PHE A 486 1.35 -20.67 -34.86
CA PHE A 486 0.95 -19.36 -35.34
C PHE A 486 2.12 -18.38 -35.53
N SER A 487 1.91 -17.33 -36.32
CA SER A 487 2.85 -16.21 -36.43
C SER A 487 2.44 -15.05 -35.52
N SER A 488 3.43 -14.52 -34.80
CA SER A 488 3.31 -13.32 -33.96
C SER A 488 2.85 -12.11 -34.79
N HIS A 489 1.84 -11.40 -34.29
CA HIS A 489 1.35 -10.16 -34.91
C HIS A 489 2.31 -8.97 -34.73
N HIS A 490 3.37 -9.12 -33.93
CA HIS A 490 4.36 -8.07 -33.69
C HIS A 490 5.51 -8.09 -34.69
N ASP A 491 6.04 -9.27 -35.01
CA ASP A 491 7.29 -9.45 -35.76
C ASP A 491 7.26 -10.61 -36.75
N GLY A 492 6.15 -11.33 -36.86
CA GLY A 492 6.00 -12.48 -37.76
C GLY A 492 6.70 -13.77 -37.30
N SER A 493 7.39 -13.75 -36.14
CA SER A 493 8.04 -14.93 -35.58
C SER A 493 7.04 -16.08 -35.39
N LYS A 494 7.46 -17.33 -35.67
CA LYS A 494 6.59 -18.51 -35.54
C LYS A 494 6.67 -19.08 -34.13
N HIS A 495 5.50 -19.35 -33.57
CA HIS A 495 5.32 -19.92 -32.23
C HIS A 495 4.44 -21.17 -32.31
N PHE A 496 4.63 -22.08 -31.36
CA PHE A 496 3.79 -23.26 -31.17
C PHE A 496 3.22 -23.25 -29.75
N MET A 497 1.92 -23.47 -29.64
CA MET A 497 1.20 -23.51 -28.37
C MET A 497 0.38 -24.80 -28.29
N SER A 498 0.81 -25.70 -27.41
CA SER A 498 0.07 -26.90 -27.01
C SER A 498 -0.67 -26.66 -25.68
N PRO A 499 -1.61 -27.53 -25.29
CA PRO A 499 -2.20 -27.53 -23.94
C PRO A 499 -1.16 -27.48 -22.82
N GLU A 500 -0.08 -28.23 -22.94
CA GLU A 500 0.99 -28.27 -21.93
C GLU A 500 1.75 -26.94 -21.87
N ARG A 501 2.08 -26.38 -23.04
CA ARG A 501 2.78 -25.09 -23.11
C ARG A 501 1.91 -23.94 -22.62
N SER A 502 0.60 -23.96 -22.88
CA SER A 502 -0.33 -22.96 -22.36
C SER A 502 -0.37 -22.97 -20.83
N VAL A 503 -0.48 -24.16 -20.21
CA VAL A 503 -0.42 -24.30 -18.74
C VAL A 503 0.94 -23.90 -18.18
N GLU A 504 2.03 -24.26 -18.86
CA GLU A 504 3.39 -23.85 -18.46
C GLU A 504 3.55 -22.33 -18.45
N VAL A 505 3.10 -21.66 -19.51
CA VAL A 505 3.16 -20.20 -19.62
C VAL A 505 2.35 -19.54 -18.51
N GLN A 506 1.13 -20.00 -18.24
CA GLN A 506 0.30 -19.47 -17.15
C GLN A 506 0.96 -19.69 -15.78
N GLY A 507 1.57 -20.86 -15.58
CA GLY A 507 2.38 -21.15 -14.38
C GLY A 507 3.61 -20.25 -14.23
N LEU A 508 4.30 -19.90 -15.33
CA LEU A 508 5.41 -18.92 -15.33
C LEU A 508 4.93 -17.50 -15.02
N LEU A 509 3.75 -17.13 -15.50
CA LEU A 509 3.11 -15.86 -15.12
C LEU A 509 2.71 -15.85 -13.64
N GLY A 510 2.52 -17.02 -13.03
CA GLY A 510 2.16 -17.16 -11.62
C GLY A 510 0.68 -16.93 -11.34
N SER A 511 -0.21 -17.19 -12.30
CA SER A 511 -1.65 -16.94 -12.13
C SER A 511 -2.29 -17.83 -11.07
N ASP A 512 -3.33 -17.30 -10.41
CA ASP A 512 -4.10 -18.03 -9.40
C ASP A 512 -5.09 -18.99 -10.04
N ILE A 513 -5.71 -18.55 -11.14
CA ILE A 513 -6.68 -19.31 -11.91
C ILE A 513 -6.17 -19.42 -13.34
N GLN A 514 -5.97 -20.66 -13.78
CA GLN A 514 -5.53 -21.01 -15.13
C GLN A 514 -6.70 -21.52 -15.94
N MET A 515 -6.65 -21.30 -17.24
CA MET A 515 -7.63 -21.79 -18.20
C MET A 515 -7.00 -22.90 -19.04
N GLN A 516 -7.75 -23.98 -19.30
CA GLN A 516 -7.34 -24.97 -20.30
C GLN A 516 -7.19 -24.32 -21.68
N LEU A 517 -6.33 -24.88 -22.53
CA LEU A 517 -6.36 -24.53 -23.95
C LEU A 517 -7.56 -25.19 -24.62
N ASP A 518 -8.27 -24.44 -25.45
CA ASP A 518 -9.46 -24.90 -26.17
C ASP A 518 -9.47 -24.41 -27.62
N GLU A 519 -10.38 -24.98 -28.41
CA GLU A 519 -10.64 -24.52 -29.77
C GLU A 519 -11.97 -23.76 -29.83
N CYS A 520 -11.87 -22.43 -29.91
CA CYS A 520 -13.01 -21.56 -30.13
C CYS A 520 -13.28 -21.39 -31.64
N ILE A 521 -14.49 -21.72 -32.06
CA ILE A 521 -15.00 -21.51 -33.42
C ILE A 521 -15.91 -20.29 -33.47
N ALA A 522 -15.99 -19.65 -34.63
CA ALA A 522 -16.96 -18.57 -34.86
C ALA A 522 -18.36 -19.15 -35.07
N LEU A 523 -19.40 -18.41 -34.69
CA LEU A 523 -20.80 -18.82 -34.87
C LEU A 523 -21.52 -17.92 -35.88
N PRO A 524 -22.48 -18.47 -36.66
CA PRO A 524 -22.90 -19.88 -36.69
C PRO A 524 -21.88 -20.79 -37.39
N ALA A 525 -21.86 -22.08 -37.04
CA ALA A 525 -21.03 -23.11 -37.66
C ALA A 525 -21.82 -24.40 -37.87
N GLU A 526 -21.37 -25.24 -38.79
CA GLU A 526 -21.99 -26.55 -39.04
C GLU A 526 -21.81 -27.48 -37.82
N ARG A 527 -22.84 -28.29 -37.51
CA ARG A 527 -22.84 -29.17 -36.32
C ARG A 527 -21.57 -30.03 -36.25
N ASP A 528 -21.14 -30.61 -37.36
CA ASP A 528 -19.95 -31.48 -37.41
C ASP A 528 -18.65 -30.71 -37.06
N GLU A 529 -18.56 -29.43 -37.43
CA GLU A 529 -17.42 -28.59 -37.07
C GLU A 529 -17.44 -28.23 -35.59
N VAL A 530 -18.63 -27.93 -35.06
CA VAL A 530 -18.86 -27.68 -33.62
C VAL A 530 -18.49 -28.91 -32.79
N GLU A 531 -18.95 -30.08 -33.20
CA GLU A 531 -18.67 -31.36 -32.55
C GLU A 531 -17.16 -31.66 -32.58
N ARG A 532 -16.50 -31.51 -33.74
CA ARG A 532 -15.05 -31.71 -33.86
C ARG A 532 -14.26 -30.81 -32.90
N ALA A 533 -14.56 -29.52 -32.86
CA ALA A 533 -13.86 -28.55 -32.00
C ALA A 533 -14.12 -28.82 -30.50
N MET A 534 -15.35 -29.20 -30.15
CA MET A 534 -15.73 -29.60 -28.79
C MET A 534 -14.95 -30.85 -28.35
N GLN A 535 -14.91 -31.90 -29.19
CA GLN A 535 -14.20 -33.13 -28.88
C GLN A 535 -12.67 -32.91 -28.76
N LEU A 536 -12.09 -32.04 -29.61
CA LEU A 536 -10.68 -31.66 -29.49
C LEU A 536 -10.42 -30.93 -28.15
N SER A 537 -11.30 -29.99 -27.79
CA SER A 537 -11.20 -29.23 -26.54
C SER A 537 -11.29 -30.13 -25.30
N LEU A 538 -12.09 -31.20 -25.34
CA LEU A 538 -12.13 -32.21 -24.26
C LEU A 538 -10.81 -32.97 -24.13
N ARG A 539 -10.20 -33.39 -25.24
CA ARG A 539 -8.87 -34.06 -25.18
C ARG A 539 -7.77 -33.11 -24.71
N TRP A 540 -7.87 -31.83 -25.08
CA TRP A 540 -6.97 -30.80 -24.58
C TRP A 540 -7.19 -30.49 -23.09
N ALA A 541 -8.41 -30.59 -22.59
CA ALA A 541 -8.73 -30.48 -21.16
C ALA A 541 -7.97 -31.51 -20.32
N GLU A 542 -7.98 -32.77 -20.75
CA GLU A 542 -7.27 -33.87 -20.08
C GLU A 542 -5.76 -33.60 -20.05
N ARG A 543 -5.18 -33.15 -21.17
CA ARG A 543 -3.76 -32.79 -21.27
C ARG A 543 -3.39 -31.58 -20.41
N SER A 544 -4.21 -30.54 -20.40
CA SER A 544 -4.03 -29.37 -19.53
C SER A 544 -4.09 -29.78 -18.06
N ARG A 545 -5.03 -30.62 -17.66
CA ARG A 545 -5.13 -31.12 -16.27
C ARG A 545 -3.89 -31.91 -15.86
N ALA A 546 -3.45 -32.85 -16.69
CA ALA A 546 -2.25 -33.65 -16.41
C ALA A 546 -1.00 -32.78 -16.26
N GLN A 547 -0.83 -31.77 -17.12
CA GLN A 547 0.29 -30.83 -17.01
C GLN A 547 0.18 -29.95 -15.76
N PHE A 548 -1.01 -29.47 -15.42
CA PHE A 548 -1.25 -28.65 -14.24
C PHE A 548 -0.90 -29.38 -12.93
N GLU A 549 -1.28 -30.66 -12.83
CA GLU A 549 -0.89 -31.53 -11.71
C GLU A 549 0.61 -31.75 -11.66
N LYS A 550 1.23 -32.06 -12.81
CA LYS A 550 2.68 -32.25 -12.91
C LYS A 550 3.47 -31.01 -12.46
N MET A 551 2.93 -29.82 -12.68
CA MET A 551 3.54 -28.55 -12.26
C MET A 551 3.25 -28.17 -10.80
N GLY A 552 2.51 -29.01 -10.07
CA GLY A 552 2.17 -28.81 -8.67
C GLY A 552 1.11 -27.73 -8.44
N GLY A 553 0.23 -27.46 -9.43
CA GLY A 553 -0.79 -26.42 -9.36
C GLY A 553 -1.66 -26.50 -8.09
N PRO A 554 -2.29 -27.65 -7.78
CA PRO A 554 -3.09 -27.81 -6.57
C PRO A 554 -2.30 -27.55 -5.28
N GLN A 555 -1.04 -28.00 -5.21
CA GLN A 555 -0.16 -27.80 -4.05
C GLN A 555 0.26 -26.34 -3.87
N LYS A 556 0.14 -25.53 -4.93
CA LYS A 556 0.35 -24.07 -4.89
C LYS A 556 -0.95 -23.31 -4.59
N GLY A 557 -2.07 -24.02 -4.36
CA GLY A 557 -3.39 -23.42 -4.16
C GLY A 557 -4.01 -22.83 -5.43
N GLN A 558 -3.45 -23.10 -6.61
CA GLN A 558 -3.98 -22.61 -7.89
C GLN A 558 -5.20 -23.43 -8.33
N GLY A 559 -6.05 -22.85 -9.19
CA GLY A 559 -7.14 -23.56 -9.85
C GLY A 559 -6.97 -23.67 -11.37
N LEU A 560 -7.40 -24.79 -11.96
CA LEU A 560 -7.53 -24.95 -13.40
C LEU A 560 -9.02 -25.04 -13.76
N TYR A 561 -9.45 -24.21 -14.71
CA TYR A 561 -10.82 -24.20 -15.19
C TYR A 561 -10.95 -24.93 -16.53
N GLY A 562 -11.93 -25.81 -16.62
CA GLY A 562 -12.38 -26.38 -17.88
C GLY A 562 -13.21 -25.38 -18.69
N ILE A 563 -13.24 -25.50 -20.01
CA ILE A 563 -14.01 -24.64 -20.91
C ILE A 563 -15.01 -25.50 -21.69
N VAL A 564 -16.29 -25.37 -21.33
CA VAL A 564 -17.42 -25.98 -22.03
C VAL A 564 -17.53 -25.35 -23.41
N GLN A 565 -17.40 -26.18 -24.44
CA GLN A 565 -17.62 -25.85 -25.84
C GLN A 565 -18.93 -26.50 -26.33
N GLY A 566 -19.22 -26.43 -27.63
CA GLY A 566 -20.46 -26.95 -28.22
C GLY A 566 -21.30 -25.91 -28.95
N GLY A 567 -20.78 -24.70 -29.14
CA GLY A 567 -21.40 -23.66 -30.00
C GLY A 567 -22.83 -23.32 -29.59
N ASP A 568 -23.71 -23.18 -30.58
CA ASP A 568 -25.16 -22.99 -30.46
C ASP A 568 -25.95 -24.31 -30.56
N VAL A 569 -25.29 -25.45 -30.30
CA VAL A 569 -25.87 -26.81 -30.40
C VAL A 569 -26.15 -27.38 -29.00
N PRO A 570 -27.43 -27.51 -28.58
CA PRO A 570 -27.82 -27.88 -27.21
C PRO A 570 -27.24 -29.19 -26.67
N ASP A 571 -27.30 -30.27 -27.46
CA ASP A 571 -26.84 -31.60 -27.05
C ASP A 571 -25.32 -31.62 -26.82
N LEU A 572 -24.56 -30.95 -27.69
CA LEU A 572 -23.11 -30.85 -27.56
C LEU A 572 -22.68 -30.03 -26.34
N ARG A 573 -23.44 -28.98 -25.98
CA ARG A 573 -23.22 -28.20 -24.74
C ARG A 573 -23.38 -29.06 -23.49
N ILE A 574 -24.43 -29.87 -23.45
CA ILE A 574 -24.70 -30.78 -22.33
C ILE A 574 -23.60 -31.84 -22.24
N GLU A 575 -23.25 -32.47 -23.35
CA GLU A 575 -22.18 -33.47 -23.42
C GLU A 575 -20.85 -32.88 -22.92
N SER A 576 -20.45 -31.71 -23.44
CA SER A 576 -19.21 -31.06 -23.04
C SER A 576 -19.19 -30.70 -21.55
N ALA A 577 -20.29 -30.18 -21.01
CA ALA A 577 -20.40 -29.85 -19.58
C ALA A 577 -20.30 -31.09 -18.69
N GLN A 578 -20.94 -32.19 -19.07
CA GLN A 578 -20.90 -33.45 -18.31
C GLN A 578 -19.51 -34.08 -18.35
N ARG A 579 -18.91 -34.19 -19.53
CA ARG A 579 -17.56 -34.75 -19.72
C ARG A 579 -16.48 -33.95 -18.99
N LEU A 580 -16.55 -32.62 -19.01
CA LEU A 580 -15.66 -31.79 -18.20
C LEU A 580 -15.93 -31.95 -16.69
N GLY A 581 -17.20 -32.11 -16.30
CA GLY A 581 -17.61 -32.36 -14.92
C GLY A 581 -17.03 -33.63 -14.30
N GLU A 582 -16.63 -34.60 -15.13
CA GLU A 582 -15.94 -35.84 -14.69
C GLU A 582 -14.45 -35.61 -14.39
N LEU A 583 -13.86 -34.53 -14.90
CA LEU A 583 -12.46 -34.17 -14.62
C LEU A 583 -12.35 -33.41 -13.30
N PRO A 584 -11.26 -33.61 -12.51
CA PRO A 584 -11.05 -32.94 -11.24
C PRO A 584 -10.60 -31.47 -11.43
N MET A 585 -11.48 -30.63 -11.99
CA MET A 585 -11.25 -29.21 -12.20
C MET A 585 -11.73 -28.38 -11.02
N GLU A 586 -11.10 -27.22 -10.83
CA GLU A 586 -11.43 -26.29 -9.76
C GLU A 586 -12.61 -25.36 -10.12
N GLY A 587 -12.88 -25.18 -11.42
CA GLY A 587 -14.05 -24.46 -11.93
C GLY A 587 -14.34 -24.76 -13.40
N TYR A 588 -15.43 -24.20 -13.92
CA TYR A 588 -15.86 -24.45 -15.29
C TYR A 588 -16.34 -23.18 -15.97
N SER A 589 -15.98 -23.04 -17.23
CA SER A 589 -16.29 -21.87 -18.04
C SER A 589 -17.21 -22.22 -19.19
N VAL A 590 -18.01 -21.27 -19.65
CA VAL A 590 -18.77 -21.38 -20.90
C VAL A 590 -18.02 -20.57 -21.94
N GLY A 591 -17.33 -21.26 -22.84
CA GLY A 591 -16.59 -20.66 -23.96
C GLY A 591 -17.39 -20.68 -25.26
N GLY A 592 -16.89 -20.01 -26.29
CA GLY A 592 -17.49 -20.03 -27.63
C GLY A 592 -18.88 -19.41 -27.71
N LEU A 593 -19.16 -18.42 -26.85
CA LEU A 593 -20.32 -17.52 -26.93
C LEU A 593 -19.81 -16.06 -26.97
N ALA A 594 -20.67 -15.14 -27.40
CA ALA A 594 -20.35 -13.78 -27.83
C ALA A 594 -19.29 -13.72 -28.93
N VAL A 595 -19.37 -14.66 -29.88
CA VAL A 595 -18.43 -14.79 -31.02
C VAL A 595 -19.09 -14.55 -32.38
N GLY A 596 -20.33 -14.08 -32.38
CA GLY A 596 -21.07 -13.66 -33.58
C GLY A 596 -22.57 -13.93 -33.50
N GLU A 597 -23.01 -14.74 -32.55
CA GLU A 597 -24.41 -15.10 -32.38
C GLU A 597 -25.26 -13.98 -31.74
N PRO A 598 -26.59 -13.96 -31.98
CA PRO A 598 -27.48 -13.05 -31.28
C PRO A 598 -27.53 -13.31 -29.77
N GLN A 599 -27.73 -12.26 -28.96
CA GLN A 599 -27.84 -12.35 -27.50
C GLN A 599 -28.87 -13.41 -27.04
N ALA A 600 -30.01 -13.51 -27.71
CA ALA A 600 -31.03 -14.51 -27.39
C ALA A 600 -30.53 -15.96 -27.52
N VAL A 601 -29.61 -16.22 -28.47
CA VAL A 601 -28.97 -17.53 -28.64
C VAL A 601 -28.00 -17.79 -27.51
N MET A 602 -27.15 -16.81 -27.16
CA MET A 602 -26.25 -16.89 -26.01
C MET A 602 -27.02 -17.22 -24.72
N LEU A 603 -28.07 -16.46 -24.41
CA LEU A 603 -28.88 -16.65 -23.21
C LEU A 603 -29.58 -18.02 -23.18
N LYS A 604 -30.10 -18.48 -24.34
CA LYS A 604 -30.66 -19.83 -24.47
C LYS A 604 -29.61 -20.92 -24.23
N MET A 605 -28.39 -20.76 -24.75
CA MET A 605 -27.32 -21.72 -24.49
C MET A 605 -26.91 -21.75 -23.02
N LEU A 606 -26.93 -20.61 -22.32
CA LEU A 606 -26.68 -20.57 -20.87
C LEU A 606 -27.76 -21.33 -20.08
N GLU A 607 -29.04 -21.13 -20.40
CA GLU A 607 -30.15 -21.87 -19.78
C GLU A 607 -30.02 -23.39 -19.92
N ILE A 608 -29.43 -23.85 -21.02
CA ILE A 608 -29.20 -25.27 -21.31
C ILE A 608 -27.93 -25.78 -20.61
N THR A 609 -26.86 -24.99 -20.64
CA THR A 609 -25.52 -25.42 -20.22
C THR A 609 -25.36 -25.39 -18.71
N THR A 610 -25.77 -24.30 -18.03
CA THR A 610 -25.47 -24.12 -16.60
C THR A 610 -26.15 -25.14 -15.68
N PRO A 611 -27.34 -25.71 -15.99
CA PRO A 611 -27.90 -26.82 -15.20
C PRO A 611 -27.09 -28.11 -15.30
N ALA A 612 -26.39 -28.35 -16.42
CA ALA A 612 -25.56 -29.52 -16.64
C ALA A 612 -24.15 -29.41 -16.01
N MET A 613 -23.74 -28.20 -15.61
CA MET A 613 -22.45 -27.96 -14.96
C MET A 613 -22.49 -28.28 -13.45
N PRO A 614 -21.38 -28.72 -12.85
CA PRO A 614 -21.27 -28.95 -11.41
C PRO A 614 -21.75 -27.75 -10.57
N LYS A 615 -22.49 -28.04 -9.49
CA LYS A 615 -23.18 -27.03 -8.65
C LYS A 615 -22.32 -26.48 -7.52
N ASP A 616 -21.28 -27.20 -7.15
CA ASP A 616 -20.30 -26.88 -6.11
C ASP A 616 -19.05 -26.21 -6.67
N LYS A 617 -19.12 -25.78 -7.95
CA LYS A 617 -18.01 -25.16 -8.68
C LYS A 617 -18.44 -23.81 -9.26
N PRO A 618 -17.49 -22.86 -9.39
CA PRO A 618 -17.76 -21.56 -9.99
C PRO A 618 -17.96 -21.70 -11.51
N ARG A 619 -18.82 -20.84 -12.07
CA ARG A 619 -19.18 -20.82 -13.49
C ARG A 619 -18.76 -19.50 -14.12
N TYR A 620 -17.87 -19.55 -15.11
CA TYR A 620 -17.30 -18.37 -15.75
C TYR A 620 -17.80 -18.22 -17.20
N LEU A 621 -18.44 -17.10 -17.54
CA LEU A 621 -18.80 -16.78 -18.93
C LEU A 621 -17.71 -15.90 -19.57
N MET A 622 -17.02 -16.45 -20.57
CA MET A 622 -15.83 -15.83 -21.17
C MET A 622 -16.19 -14.76 -22.21
N GLY A 623 -15.54 -13.61 -22.16
CA GLY A 623 -15.58 -12.57 -23.19
C GLY A 623 -16.87 -11.74 -23.26
N VAL A 624 -17.82 -11.98 -22.35
CA VAL A 624 -19.12 -11.30 -22.30
C VAL A 624 -19.07 -10.16 -21.30
N GLY A 625 -19.65 -9.02 -21.67
CA GLY A 625 -19.90 -8.04 -20.63
C GLY A 625 -20.44 -6.71 -21.05
N THR A 626 -21.56 -6.63 -21.79
CA THR A 626 -22.42 -5.45 -21.55
C THR A 626 -23.07 -5.58 -20.16
N PRO A 627 -23.48 -4.47 -19.51
CA PRO A 627 -24.19 -4.54 -18.24
C PRO A 627 -25.44 -5.44 -18.29
N GLU A 628 -26.16 -5.41 -19.42
CA GLU A 628 -27.35 -6.24 -19.62
C GLU A 628 -27.00 -7.72 -19.76
N ASP A 629 -25.97 -8.06 -20.55
CA ASP A 629 -25.52 -9.45 -20.68
C ASP A 629 -25.14 -10.04 -19.32
N ILE A 630 -24.39 -9.27 -18.52
CA ILE A 630 -24.00 -9.67 -17.16
C ILE A 630 -25.24 -9.99 -16.32
N LEU A 631 -26.20 -9.06 -16.25
CA LEU A 631 -27.38 -9.19 -15.42
C LEU A 631 -28.24 -10.40 -15.84
N GLU A 632 -28.40 -10.59 -17.15
CA GLU A 632 -29.16 -11.69 -17.74
C GLU A 632 -28.45 -13.05 -17.58
N SER A 633 -27.12 -13.08 -17.64
CA SER A 633 -26.33 -14.29 -17.44
C SER A 633 -26.25 -14.70 -15.96
N VAL A 634 -26.22 -13.75 -15.02
CA VAL A 634 -26.34 -14.05 -13.58
C VAL A 634 -27.69 -14.70 -13.28
N ALA A 635 -28.77 -14.22 -13.90
CA ALA A 635 -30.10 -14.84 -13.80
C ALA A 635 -30.13 -16.30 -14.26
N ARG A 636 -29.09 -16.74 -15.00
CA ARG A 636 -28.90 -18.10 -15.52
C ARG A 636 -27.76 -18.84 -14.83
N GLY A 637 -27.28 -18.32 -13.70
CA GLY A 637 -26.35 -18.99 -12.79
C GLY A 637 -24.89 -18.90 -13.16
N ILE A 638 -24.46 -17.84 -13.86
CA ILE A 638 -23.04 -17.50 -14.05
C ILE A 638 -22.50 -16.71 -12.85
N ASP A 639 -21.26 -17.02 -12.44
CA ASP A 639 -20.57 -16.46 -11.28
C ASP A 639 -19.43 -15.49 -11.63
N GLN A 640 -18.85 -15.57 -12.83
CA GLN A 640 -17.70 -14.75 -13.22
C GLN A 640 -17.83 -14.26 -14.67
N PHE A 641 -17.30 -13.07 -14.93
CA PHE A 641 -17.31 -12.39 -16.22
C PHE A 641 -16.01 -11.65 -16.44
N ASP A 642 -15.57 -11.56 -17.70
CA ASP A 642 -14.52 -10.65 -18.14
C ASP A 642 -14.97 -9.92 -19.40
N CYS A 643 -14.58 -8.66 -19.55
CA CYS A 643 -14.72 -8.01 -20.83
C CYS A 643 -13.79 -6.80 -20.96
N VAL A 644 -13.24 -6.61 -22.17
CA VAL A 644 -12.51 -5.38 -22.51
C VAL A 644 -13.45 -4.19 -22.71
N MET A 645 -14.75 -4.42 -22.83
CA MET A 645 -15.74 -3.42 -23.21
C MET A 645 -15.76 -2.16 -22.34
N PRO A 646 -15.81 -2.21 -20.99
CA PRO A 646 -15.84 -0.98 -20.19
C PRO A 646 -14.62 -0.08 -20.41
N THR A 647 -13.41 -0.66 -20.46
CA THR A 647 -12.19 0.12 -20.70
C THR A 647 -12.12 0.62 -22.14
N ARG A 648 -12.46 -0.23 -23.13
CA ARG A 648 -12.43 0.14 -24.55
C ARG A 648 -13.47 1.22 -24.88
N ALA A 649 -14.69 1.08 -24.36
CA ALA A 649 -15.77 2.05 -24.51
C ALA A 649 -15.39 3.40 -23.91
N GLY A 650 -14.80 3.40 -22.71
CA GLY A 650 -14.33 4.62 -22.03
C GLY A 650 -13.32 5.38 -22.89
N ARG A 651 -12.29 4.69 -23.40
CA ARG A 651 -11.30 5.28 -24.33
C ARG A 651 -11.90 5.80 -25.64
N HIS A 652 -13.10 5.37 -26.01
CA HIS A 652 -13.81 5.84 -27.21
C HIS A 652 -14.92 6.85 -26.91
N GLY A 653 -15.00 7.36 -25.67
CA GLY A 653 -15.94 8.43 -25.30
C GLY A 653 -17.33 7.94 -24.87
N LEU A 654 -17.50 6.64 -24.61
CA LEU A 654 -18.76 6.07 -24.15
C LEU A 654 -18.68 5.75 -22.65
N ALA A 655 -19.56 6.38 -21.87
CA ALA A 655 -19.71 6.13 -20.45
C ALA A 655 -20.90 5.18 -20.17
N TYR A 656 -20.72 4.27 -19.22
CA TYR A 656 -21.79 3.49 -18.60
C TYR A 656 -22.19 4.14 -17.28
N THR A 657 -23.49 4.27 -17.05
CA THR A 657 -24.07 4.84 -15.84
C THR A 657 -25.25 3.97 -15.38
N ARG A 658 -25.78 4.22 -14.18
CA ARG A 658 -27.01 3.55 -13.71
C ARG A 658 -28.24 3.86 -14.57
N PHE A 659 -28.19 4.89 -15.42
CA PHE A 659 -29.26 5.23 -16.37
C PHE A 659 -28.93 4.82 -17.81
N GLY A 660 -27.92 3.97 -18.00
CA GLY A 660 -27.55 3.44 -19.30
C GLY A 660 -26.33 4.15 -19.92
N LYS A 661 -26.25 4.10 -21.25
CA LYS A 661 -25.09 4.53 -22.02
C LYS A 661 -25.14 6.03 -22.32
N VAL A 662 -24.04 6.74 -22.09
CA VAL A 662 -23.88 8.17 -22.42
C VAL A 662 -22.72 8.33 -23.39
N ASN A 663 -22.98 8.92 -24.57
CA ASN A 663 -21.97 9.15 -25.60
C ASN A 663 -21.46 10.59 -25.53
N LEU A 664 -20.31 10.79 -24.89
CA LEU A 664 -19.72 12.11 -24.69
C LEU A 664 -19.16 12.75 -25.97
N LYS A 665 -19.26 12.11 -27.14
CA LYS A 665 -19.03 12.79 -28.42
C LYS A 665 -20.23 13.63 -28.87
N ASN A 666 -21.41 13.43 -28.30
CA ASN A 666 -22.61 14.16 -28.68
C ASN A 666 -22.50 15.64 -28.26
N ALA A 667 -22.85 16.55 -29.17
CA ALA A 667 -22.81 18.00 -28.96
C ALA A 667 -23.70 18.46 -27.80
N ARG A 668 -24.73 17.69 -27.41
CA ARG A 668 -25.59 17.99 -26.25
C ARG A 668 -24.84 18.17 -24.93
N HIS A 669 -23.62 17.64 -24.83
CA HIS A 669 -22.79 17.70 -23.64
C HIS A 669 -21.84 18.90 -23.61
N ALA A 670 -21.70 19.64 -24.72
CA ALA A 670 -20.66 20.67 -24.87
C ALA A 670 -20.70 21.77 -23.80
N GLU A 671 -21.88 22.07 -23.28
CA GLU A 671 -22.09 23.12 -22.28
C GLU A 671 -22.78 22.59 -21.01
N ASP A 672 -22.88 21.27 -20.82
CA ASP A 672 -23.54 20.68 -19.65
C ASP A 672 -22.60 20.69 -18.43
N PRO A 673 -22.85 21.55 -17.40
CA PRO A 673 -21.97 21.67 -16.25
C PRO A 673 -22.13 20.51 -15.25
N ARG A 674 -23.19 19.69 -15.40
CA ARG A 674 -23.49 18.58 -14.50
C ARG A 674 -22.52 17.42 -14.73
N PRO A 675 -22.22 16.60 -13.72
CA PRO A 675 -21.40 15.42 -13.89
C PRO A 675 -22.16 14.26 -14.57
N LEU A 676 -21.49 13.12 -14.78
CA LEU A 676 -22.16 11.93 -15.31
C LEU A 676 -23.18 11.36 -14.31
N ASP A 677 -22.82 11.35 -13.03
CA ASP A 677 -23.70 10.94 -11.92
C ASP A 677 -23.24 11.54 -10.58
N GLU A 678 -24.05 12.43 -10.00
CA GLU A 678 -23.74 13.13 -8.74
C GLU A 678 -23.73 12.20 -7.51
N LEU A 679 -24.44 11.06 -7.56
CA LEU A 679 -24.50 10.13 -6.44
C LEU A 679 -23.43 9.03 -6.52
N SER A 680 -22.53 9.09 -7.52
CA SER A 680 -21.45 8.13 -7.64
C SER A 680 -20.32 8.43 -6.66
N ASN A 681 -19.88 7.39 -5.96
CA ASN A 681 -18.69 7.43 -5.10
C ASN A 681 -17.38 7.48 -5.89
N CYS A 682 -17.42 7.35 -7.22
CA CYS A 682 -16.26 7.49 -8.08
C CYS A 682 -16.06 8.96 -8.49
N GLU A 683 -14.89 9.52 -8.17
CA GLU A 683 -14.57 10.92 -8.45
C GLU A 683 -14.64 11.26 -9.94
N ALA A 684 -14.19 10.37 -10.82
CA ALA A 684 -14.28 10.56 -12.27
C ALA A 684 -15.72 10.70 -12.77
N THR A 685 -16.68 10.13 -12.03
CA THR A 685 -18.10 10.18 -12.35
C THR A 685 -18.80 11.40 -11.77
N SER A 686 -18.48 11.80 -10.53
CA SER A 686 -19.21 12.82 -9.77
C SER A 686 -18.57 14.20 -9.74
N LYS A 687 -17.26 14.34 -9.97
CA LYS A 687 -16.54 15.63 -9.86
C LYS A 687 -16.32 16.36 -11.19
N TYR A 688 -16.35 15.66 -12.32
CA TYR A 688 -16.06 16.25 -13.63
C TYR A 688 -17.35 16.51 -14.41
N SER A 689 -17.48 17.72 -14.94
CA SER A 689 -18.64 18.08 -15.77
C SER A 689 -18.65 17.31 -17.10
N ARG A 690 -19.85 17.06 -17.60
CA ARG A 690 -20.08 16.50 -18.94
C ARG A 690 -19.45 17.38 -20.02
N ALA A 691 -19.48 18.71 -19.87
CA ALA A 691 -18.80 19.67 -20.76
C ALA A 691 -17.29 19.45 -20.81
N TYR A 692 -16.65 19.29 -19.65
CA TYR A 692 -15.21 19.04 -19.60
C TYR A 692 -14.85 17.68 -20.21
N LEU A 693 -15.57 16.64 -19.83
CA LEU A 693 -15.36 15.30 -20.38
C LEU A 693 -15.61 15.25 -21.89
N HIS A 694 -16.65 15.92 -22.39
CA HIS A 694 -16.91 16.11 -23.82
C HIS A 694 -15.72 16.77 -24.50
N HIS A 695 -15.24 17.90 -23.97
CA HIS A 695 -14.08 18.60 -24.50
C HIS A 695 -12.87 17.68 -24.61
N LEU A 696 -12.48 17.00 -23.52
CA LEU A 696 -11.31 16.10 -23.53
C LEU A 696 -11.46 14.96 -24.56
N VAL A 697 -12.67 14.38 -24.70
CA VAL A 697 -12.96 13.36 -25.72
C VAL A 697 -12.81 13.94 -27.14
N ARG A 698 -13.28 15.17 -27.38
CA ARG A 698 -13.22 15.83 -28.70
C ARG A 698 -11.80 16.21 -29.10
N VAL A 699 -10.97 16.62 -28.14
CA VAL A 699 -9.56 16.96 -28.38
C VAL A 699 -8.61 15.76 -28.23
N ASN A 700 -9.15 14.57 -27.98
CA ASN A 700 -8.42 13.30 -27.87
C ASN A 700 -7.32 13.32 -26.79
N GLU A 701 -7.60 13.95 -25.66
CA GLU A 701 -6.70 14.02 -24.51
C GLU A 701 -6.64 12.70 -23.75
N GLY A 702 -5.44 12.29 -23.33
CA GLY A 702 -5.23 11.02 -22.62
C GLY A 702 -6.04 10.92 -21.31
N LEU A 703 -6.29 12.06 -20.67
CA LEU A 703 -7.12 12.15 -19.48
C LEU A 703 -8.58 11.73 -19.72
N ALA A 704 -9.13 11.93 -20.93
CA ALA A 704 -10.48 11.44 -21.27
C ALA A 704 -10.56 9.91 -21.14
N ALA A 705 -9.55 9.22 -21.67
CA ALA A 705 -9.45 7.78 -21.60
C ALA A 705 -9.35 7.27 -20.16
N MET A 706 -8.58 7.96 -19.31
CA MET A 706 -8.44 7.61 -17.89
C MET A 706 -9.77 7.81 -17.13
N LEU A 707 -10.36 9.01 -17.19
CA LEU A 707 -11.59 9.33 -16.45
C LEU A 707 -12.77 8.44 -16.88
N LEU A 708 -12.96 8.22 -18.18
CA LEU A 708 -14.08 7.40 -18.65
C LEU A 708 -13.86 5.90 -18.44
N THR A 709 -12.61 5.44 -18.43
CA THR A 709 -12.31 4.05 -18.01
C THR A 709 -12.59 3.87 -16.53
N TRP A 710 -12.17 4.83 -15.69
CA TRP A 710 -12.43 4.83 -14.26
C TRP A 710 -13.94 4.81 -13.96
N ASN A 711 -14.71 5.69 -14.62
CA ASN A 711 -16.18 5.70 -14.54
C ASN A 711 -16.79 4.33 -14.90
N ASN A 712 -16.39 3.76 -16.03
CA ASN A 712 -17.01 2.53 -16.53
C ASN A 712 -16.70 1.33 -15.63
N LEU A 713 -15.46 1.18 -15.17
CA LEU A 713 -15.12 0.13 -14.22
C LEU A 713 -15.84 0.32 -12.88
N ALA A 714 -15.97 1.56 -12.41
CA ALA A 714 -16.71 1.86 -11.19
C ALA A 714 -18.17 1.40 -11.30
N TYR A 715 -18.82 1.70 -12.43
CA TYR A 715 -20.19 1.27 -12.66
C TYR A 715 -20.33 -0.26 -12.73
N TYR A 716 -19.38 -0.97 -13.35
CA TYR A 716 -19.42 -2.43 -13.41
C TYR A 716 -19.26 -3.07 -12.02
N GLN A 717 -18.36 -2.55 -11.18
CA GLN A 717 -18.21 -3.04 -9.81
C GLN A 717 -19.43 -2.69 -8.94
N TYR A 718 -20.02 -1.50 -9.13
CA TYR A 718 -21.29 -1.13 -8.50
C TYR A 718 -22.43 -2.08 -8.88
N LEU A 719 -22.58 -2.40 -10.18
CA LEU A 719 -23.58 -3.37 -10.65
C LEU A 719 -23.37 -4.74 -10.01
N MET A 720 -22.14 -5.24 -9.98
CA MET A 720 -21.82 -6.52 -9.36
C MET A 720 -22.11 -6.52 -7.86
N GLN A 721 -21.83 -5.42 -7.16
CA GLN A 721 -22.19 -5.29 -5.74
C GLN A 721 -23.70 -5.34 -5.54
N GLY A 722 -24.47 -4.55 -6.29
CA GLY A 722 -25.94 -4.57 -6.22
C GLY A 722 -26.54 -5.94 -6.56
N ILE A 723 -25.97 -6.67 -7.52
CA ILE A 723 -26.34 -8.05 -7.83
C ILE A 723 -26.11 -8.96 -6.62
N ARG A 724 -24.93 -8.88 -5.98
CA ARG A 724 -24.61 -9.70 -4.80
C ARG A 724 -25.56 -9.40 -3.65
N ASP A 725 -25.80 -8.13 -3.36
CA ASP A 725 -26.69 -7.68 -2.28
C ASP A 725 -28.13 -8.16 -2.54
N ALA A 726 -28.61 -8.06 -3.79
CA ALA A 726 -29.96 -8.50 -4.14
C ALA A 726 -30.14 -10.03 -4.02
N ILE A 727 -29.13 -10.83 -4.34
CA ILE A 727 -29.15 -12.29 -4.10
C ILE A 727 -29.12 -12.57 -2.59
N ASP A 728 -28.28 -11.84 -1.85
CA ASP A 728 -28.18 -11.96 -0.39
C ASP A 728 -29.48 -11.56 0.33
N GLU A 729 -30.29 -10.70 -0.26
CA GLU A 729 -31.60 -10.28 0.24
C GLU A 729 -32.77 -11.12 -0.32
N GLY A 730 -32.55 -11.96 -1.34
CA GLY A 730 -33.60 -12.75 -1.99
C GLY A 730 -34.57 -11.91 -2.83
N ARG A 731 -34.05 -10.87 -3.49
CA ARG A 731 -34.80 -9.92 -4.32
C ARG A 731 -34.11 -9.62 -5.65
N PHE A 732 -33.38 -10.60 -6.19
CA PHE A 732 -32.61 -10.45 -7.42
C PHE A 732 -33.48 -10.10 -8.63
N GLU A 733 -34.66 -10.71 -8.79
CA GLU A 733 -35.55 -10.40 -9.91
C GLU A 733 -36.10 -8.96 -9.84
N GLU A 734 -36.45 -8.47 -8.64
CA GLU A 734 -36.85 -7.07 -8.45
C GLU A 734 -35.71 -6.10 -8.81
N PHE A 735 -34.49 -6.38 -8.32
CA PHE A 735 -33.30 -5.62 -8.66
C PHE A 735 -33.03 -5.62 -10.17
N ARG A 736 -33.19 -6.78 -10.83
CA ARG A 736 -33.01 -6.93 -12.27
C ARG A 736 -33.99 -6.07 -13.06
N GLN A 737 -35.29 -6.13 -12.74
CA GLN A 737 -36.30 -5.32 -13.43
C GLN A 737 -36.06 -3.84 -13.22
N LYS A 738 -35.86 -3.41 -11.97
CA LYS A 738 -35.57 -2.01 -11.65
C LYS A 738 -34.33 -1.48 -12.38
N THR A 739 -33.26 -2.27 -12.44
CA THR A 739 -32.03 -1.88 -13.15
C THR A 739 -32.28 -1.69 -14.65
N LYS A 740 -33.08 -2.56 -15.27
CA LYS A 740 -33.45 -2.43 -16.69
C LYS A 740 -34.35 -1.22 -16.95
N GLU A 741 -35.29 -0.95 -16.06
CA GLU A 741 -36.11 0.27 -16.09
C GLU A 741 -35.22 1.52 -15.97
N ASP A 742 -34.27 1.52 -15.05
CA ASP A 742 -33.34 2.63 -14.88
C ASP A 742 -32.47 2.85 -16.14
N TRP A 743 -31.97 1.78 -16.77
CA TRP A 743 -31.28 1.89 -18.06
C TRP A 743 -32.16 2.42 -19.19
N ALA A 744 -33.44 2.06 -19.21
CA ALA A 744 -34.39 2.53 -20.22
C ALA A 744 -34.68 4.03 -20.13
N ARG A 745 -34.46 4.65 -18.96
CA ARG A 745 -34.56 6.12 -18.79
C ARG A 745 -33.54 6.87 -19.64
N GLY A 746 -32.37 6.26 -19.89
CA GLY A 746 -31.35 6.82 -20.75
C GLY A 746 -30.68 8.07 -20.17
N ASP A 747 -30.03 8.81 -21.06
CA ASP A 747 -29.32 10.03 -20.74
C ASP A 747 -30.25 11.20 -20.36
N ILE A 748 -29.83 12.04 -19.41
CA ILE A 748 -30.62 13.18 -18.91
C ILE A 748 -30.87 14.23 -20.00
N GLU A 749 -31.98 14.97 -19.90
CA GLU A 749 -32.33 16.06 -20.83
C GLU A 749 -31.20 17.08 -21.02
N PRO A 750 -31.04 17.66 -22.23
CA PRO A 750 -30.00 18.64 -22.50
C PRO A 750 -30.05 19.80 -21.51
N TYR A 751 -28.88 20.29 -21.10
CA TYR A 751 -28.80 21.44 -20.20
C TYR A 751 -29.30 22.70 -20.93
N VAL A 752 -30.12 23.49 -20.24
CA VAL A 752 -30.64 24.77 -20.75
C VAL A 752 -30.15 25.87 -19.82
N TRP A 753 -29.39 26.82 -20.37
CA TRP A 753 -28.98 28.02 -19.64
C TRP A 753 -30.21 28.90 -19.38
N SER A 754 -30.49 29.17 -18.11
CA SER A 754 -31.55 30.09 -17.66
C SER A 754 -31.12 31.54 -17.71
#